data_AF-A0A7X7LFN7-F1
#
_entry.id   AF-A0A7X7LFN7-F1
#
_cell.length_a   1.000
_cell.length_b   1.000
_cell.length_c   1.000
_cell.angle_alpha   90.00
_cell.angle_beta   90.00
_cell.angle_gamma   90.00
#
_symmetry.space_group_name_H-M   'P 1'
#
loop_
_entity.id
_entity.type
_entity.pdbx_description
1 polymer ?
#
loop_
_entity_poly.entity_id
_entity_poly.type
_entity_poly.pdbx_seq_one_letter_code
_entity_poly.pdbx_strand_id
1 'polypeptide(L)'
;NPETGQYITEAVMVKDIQLMKQNNFNAVRLSHYPFPQRWYELCDQYGLYLVDEANIESHGMHYGERSLAKFPEWGKAHLDRMLRMQERDKNHPSVIIWSMGNEAGNGINFYEGYKAMKANDRSQRPVQYERVETGSRLAMQFEWNSDIIVPQYPNPQTLEFFGQMKLDRPLIPSEYAHNMGNSTGNFQDYWDEINKYPQLQGGFIWDWVDQGLLATDSFGKPFYAYGGHFGKDMPSDGNFLHNGILFPDRTIKPAMHEVKKAQEPIRFRLLSVYKQIARIQVENLYDFTSLDEFEFIAYVKADGKILQSLKVGSINAIPHTGQTIELDLSGISIKPDTEYFLFIEARTRVNTTMVPASHLVANHQFKLPWQEDAPIDRIQFTSPEMVETDKSITFKNDTFELVIDKATGFITSYIFNKTSFLKEGTAIRPDFWRAVTDNDFGNGMPTKNINWKKASKNIKLIGLKTTRENDGKWKTEASWLLPEVNTTFISSYFVSGDGSVQIYNLLKATTTEKSDIPRIGMVLCMNSEFDNFSWFGRGPWENYCDRKSSAFVDVYQSNVTEQMVPYIRPQENGNKTDVRWAALTNNDGAGLMAVCYHIDKEGFETTAMPYLSQDFDAREYYDYGPINKELKIINHVKKRDFIRWNIDYGQRGL
;
A
#
# COMPACT_ATOMS: atom_id res chain seq x y z
N ASN A 1 23.25 -2.16 -6.40
CA ASN A 1 22.99 -2.51 -7.81
C ASN A 1 22.88 -4.03 -7.89
N PRO A 2 21.82 -4.59 -8.49
CA PRO A 2 21.61 -6.04 -8.50
C PRO A 2 22.73 -6.84 -9.21
N GLU A 3 23.44 -6.24 -10.16
CA GLU A 3 24.49 -6.91 -10.94
C GLU A 3 25.88 -6.73 -10.32
N THR A 4 26.17 -5.55 -9.76
CA THR A 4 27.51 -5.15 -9.31
C THR A 4 27.63 -4.97 -7.80
N GLY A 5 26.61 -5.32 -7.04
CA GLY A 5 26.56 -5.16 -5.59
C GLY A 5 26.64 -3.70 -5.17
N GLN A 6 27.63 -3.37 -4.34
CA GLN A 6 27.83 -2.02 -3.79
C GLN A 6 28.52 -1.05 -4.77
N TYR A 7 29.01 -1.53 -5.91
CA TYR A 7 29.50 -0.65 -6.97
C TYR A 7 28.31 -0.03 -7.72
N ILE A 8 28.17 1.30 -7.65
CA ILE A 8 27.10 2.05 -8.31
C ILE A 8 27.71 2.96 -9.39
N THR A 9 27.15 2.94 -10.59
CA THR A 9 27.55 3.83 -11.69
C THR A 9 26.86 5.18 -11.56
N GLU A 10 27.44 6.24 -12.13
CA GLU A 10 26.81 7.56 -12.17
C GLU A 10 25.42 7.53 -12.80
N ALA A 11 25.21 6.71 -13.84
CA ALA A 11 23.90 6.56 -14.47
C ALA A 11 22.82 6.06 -13.49
N VAL A 12 23.18 5.14 -12.59
CA VAL A 12 22.25 4.68 -11.53
C VAL A 12 22.02 5.77 -10.50
N MET A 13 23.07 6.51 -10.10
CA MET A 13 22.94 7.64 -9.18
C MET A 13 21.97 8.71 -9.73
N VAL A 14 22.15 9.10 -11.00
CA VAL A 14 21.30 10.06 -11.69
C VAL A 14 19.86 9.55 -11.78
N LYS A 15 19.66 8.25 -12.11
CA LYS A 15 18.32 7.63 -12.13
C LYS A 15 17.65 7.68 -10.76
N ASP A 16 18.38 7.36 -9.69
CA ASP A 16 17.86 7.40 -8.32
C ASP A 16 17.46 8.83 -7.92
N ILE A 17 18.31 9.84 -8.18
CA ILE A 17 17.99 11.26 -7.94
C ILE A 17 16.76 11.69 -8.75
N GLN A 18 16.69 11.31 -10.02
CA GLN A 18 15.57 11.64 -10.89
C GLN A 18 14.24 11.10 -10.32
N LEU A 19 14.21 9.83 -9.94
CA LEU A 19 13.05 9.18 -9.36
C LEU A 19 12.65 9.83 -8.03
N MET A 20 13.60 10.19 -7.18
CA MET A 20 13.33 10.93 -5.93
C MET A 20 12.62 12.26 -6.22
N LYS A 21 13.18 13.08 -7.13
CA LYS A 21 12.60 14.39 -7.51
C LYS A 21 11.21 14.26 -8.13
N GLN A 22 10.99 13.24 -8.97
CA GLN A 22 9.69 13.00 -9.61
C GLN A 22 8.61 12.50 -8.64
N ASN A 23 8.99 12.05 -7.45
CA ASN A 23 8.09 11.53 -6.42
C ASN A 23 8.13 12.36 -5.13
N ASN A 24 8.38 13.66 -5.25
CA ASN A 24 8.28 14.65 -4.17
C ASN A 24 9.31 14.48 -3.02
N PHE A 25 10.32 13.63 -3.16
CA PHE A 25 11.41 13.56 -2.17
C PHE A 25 12.35 14.77 -2.29
N ASN A 26 12.71 15.34 -1.15
CA ASN A 26 13.63 16.47 -1.06
C ASN A 26 14.94 16.15 -0.32
N ALA A 27 15.04 15.01 0.37
CA ALA A 27 16.20 14.66 1.20
C ALA A 27 16.58 13.17 1.09
N VAL A 28 17.86 12.87 1.36
CA VAL A 28 18.41 11.51 1.46
C VAL A 28 19.34 11.43 2.68
N ARG A 29 19.14 10.40 3.51
CA ARG A 29 20.10 10.01 4.55
C ARG A 29 21.04 8.95 3.99
N LEU A 30 22.34 9.11 4.19
CA LEU A 30 23.35 8.19 3.66
C LEU A 30 23.56 6.98 4.60
N SER A 31 22.53 6.14 4.70
CA SER A 31 22.54 4.94 5.53
C SER A 31 23.59 3.91 5.05
N HIS A 32 24.57 3.50 5.84
CA HIS A 32 25.03 4.08 7.12
C HIS A 32 26.53 4.39 7.05
N TYR A 33 26.93 5.08 5.97
CA TYR A 33 28.31 5.42 5.68
C TYR A 33 28.42 6.52 4.61
N PRO A 34 29.57 7.22 4.51
CA PRO A 34 29.76 8.22 3.48
C PRO A 34 29.81 7.59 2.08
N PHE A 35 29.09 8.17 1.13
CA PHE A 35 28.99 7.65 -0.25
C PHE A 35 30.21 8.07 -1.10
N PRO A 36 30.32 7.62 -2.37
CA PRO A 36 31.32 8.16 -3.31
C PRO A 36 31.13 9.66 -3.54
N GLN A 37 32.23 10.42 -3.69
CA GLN A 37 32.21 11.90 -3.87
C GLN A 37 31.26 12.37 -4.97
N ARG A 38 31.19 11.60 -6.08
CA ARG A 38 30.31 11.93 -7.20
C ARG A 38 28.82 12.03 -6.80
N TRP A 39 28.37 11.29 -5.79
CA TRP A 39 27.00 11.38 -5.29
C TRP A 39 26.68 12.78 -4.74
N TYR A 40 27.57 13.34 -3.93
CA TYR A 40 27.42 14.67 -3.32
C TYR A 40 27.41 15.77 -4.39
N GLU A 41 28.30 15.69 -5.38
CA GLU A 41 28.32 16.64 -6.51
C GLU A 41 27.00 16.63 -7.29
N LEU A 42 26.41 15.45 -7.51
CA LEU A 42 25.12 15.32 -8.18
C LEU A 42 23.99 15.87 -7.30
N CYS A 43 24.01 15.64 -5.98
CA CYS A 43 23.02 16.21 -5.06
C CYS A 43 23.13 17.73 -4.94
N ASP A 44 24.34 18.29 -4.99
CA ASP A 44 24.55 19.74 -5.09
C ASP A 44 23.96 20.30 -6.39
N GLN A 45 24.23 19.62 -7.51
CA GLN A 45 23.79 20.06 -8.84
C GLN A 45 22.26 19.97 -9.01
N TYR A 46 21.64 18.91 -8.49
CA TYR A 46 20.23 18.60 -8.75
C TYR A 46 19.29 18.92 -7.59
N GLY A 47 19.84 19.31 -6.44
CA GLY A 47 19.07 19.75 -5.27
C GLY A 47 18.44 18.60 -4.50
N LEU A 48 19.21 17.95 -3.63
CA LEU A 48 18.72 17.07 -2.57
C LEU A 48 19.43 17.43 -1.26
N TYR A 49 18.67 17.52 -0.17
CA TYR A 49 19.25 17.66 1.16
C TYR A 49 19.88 16.34 1.60
N LEU A 50 21.09 16.40 2.13
CA LEU A 50 21.82 15.23 2.62
C LEU A 50 22.00 15.27 4.13
N VAL A 51 21.70 14.13 4.76
CA VAL A 51 22.26 13.75 6.06
C VAL A 51 23.45 12.85 5.76
N ASP A 52 24.66 13.37 5.94
CA ASP A 52 25.91 12.63 5.71
C ASP A 52 26.32 11.91 7.00
N GLU A 53 26.49 10.59 6.92
CA GLU A 53 26.58 9.71 8.09
C GLU A 53 27.92 9.01 8.18
N ALA A 54 28.57 9.10 9.35
CA ALA A 54 29.83 8.44 9.58
C ALA A 54 29.66 6.93 9.55
N ASN A 55 30.64 6.21 8.99
CA ASN A 55 30.64 4.75 8.92
C ASN A 55 30.94 4.14 10.30
N ILE A 56 29.99 4.21 11.22
CA ILE A 56 30.09 3.69 12.59
C ILE A 56 28.79 2.98 12.91
N GLU A 57 28.83 1.65 12.88
CA GLU A 57 27.73 0.79 13.31
C GLU A 57 28.29 -0.43 14.04
N SER A 58 27.73 -0.73 15.20
CA SER A 58 28.14 -1.88 16.01
C SER A 58 26.93 -2.58 16.64
N HIS A 59 25.85 -2.73 15.87
CA HIS A 59 24.57 -3.28 16.33
C HIS A 59 24.76 -4.60 17.08
N GLY A 60 25.61 -5.51 16.57
CA GLY A 60 25.90 -6.80 17.21
C GLY A 60 26.51 -6.74 18.62
N MET A 61 26.99 -5.58 19.07
CA MET A 61 27.48 -5.36 20.44
C MET A 61 26.37 -4.89 21.41
N HIS A 62 25.17 -4.60 20.88
CA HIS A 62 24.05 -3.96 21.56
C HIS A 62 24.42 -2.60 22.20
N TYR A 63 23.48 -2.01 22.95
CA TYR A 63 23.58 -0.61 23.42
C TYR A 63 23.90 -0.49 24.92
N GLY A 64 24.02 -1.63 25.61
CA GLY A 64 24.24 -1.73 27.05
C GLY A 64 25.70 -1.49 27.46
N GLU A 65 26.16 -2.17 28.51
CA GLU A 65 27.54 -2.03 29.05
C GLU A 65 28.62 -2.44 28.05
N ARG A 66 28.30 -3.33 27.10
CA ARG A 66 29.23 -3.84 26.08
C ARG A 66 29.37 -2.95 24.84
N SER A 67 28.59 -1.87 24.76
CA SER A 67 28.66 -0.95 23.62
C SER A 67 30.05 -0.33 23.51
N LEU A 68 30.64 -0.41 22.32
CA LEU A 68 31.95 0.18 22.02
C LEU A 68 31.97 1.70 22.19
N ALA A 69 30.81 2.36 22.23
CA ALA A 69 30.65 3.77 22.55
C ALA A 69 31.18 4.16 23.95
N LYS A 70 31.25 3.21 24.89
CA LYS A 70 31.59 3.44 26.30
C LYS A 70 33.05 3.17 26.64
N PHE A 71 33.82 2.64 25.69
CA PHE A 71 35.20 2.20 25.89
C PHE A 71 36.18 3.22 25.27
N PRO A 72 36.91 4.01 26.07
CA PRO A 72 37.79 5.07 25.55
C PRO A 72 38.87 4.59 24.59
N GLU A 73 39.30 3.32 24.67
CA GLU A 73 40.24 2.71 23.74
C GLU A 73 39.72 2.71 22.28
N TRP A 74 38.40 2.71 22.08
CA TRP A 74 37.77 2.85 20.77
C TRP A 74 37.55 4.30 20.33
N GLY A 75 37.82 5.28 21.21
CA GLY A 75 37.54 6.70 20.97
C GLY A 75 38.26 7.26 19.74
N LYS A 76 39.53 6.88 19.53
CA LYS A 76 40.28 7.30 18.32
C LYS A 76 39.64 6.80 17.03
N ALA A 77 39.13 5.57 17.03
CA ALA A 77 38.49 4.98 15.84
C ALA A 77 37.15 5.66 15.51
N HIS A 78 36.37 6.02 16.52
CA HIS A 78 35.13 6.79 16.34
C HIS A 78 35.45 8.19 15.79
N LEU A 79 36.37 8.90 16.45
CA LEU A 79 36.72 10.27 16.08
C LEU A 79 37.31 10.36 14.65
N ASP A 80 38.17 9.42 14.27
CA ASP A 80 38.74 9.33 12.92
C ASP A 80 37.65 9.23 11.85
N ARG A 81 36.67 8.33 12.03
CA ARG A 81 35.59 8.10 11.07
C ARG A 81 34.67 9.32 10.93
N MET A 82 34.31 9.96 12.05
CA MET A 82 33.48 11.16 12.06
C MET A 82 34.17 12.35 11.40
N LEU A 83 35.42 12.65 11.80
CA LEU A 83 36.13 13.83 11.33
C LEU A 83 36.63 13.66 9.89
N ARG A 84 37.03 12.47 9.45
CA ARG A 84 37.42 12.25 8.05
C ARG A 84 36.27 12.44 7.06
N MET A 85 35.06 12.07 7.43
CA MET A 85 33.86 12.39 6.65
C MET A 85 33.68 13.90 6.56
N GLN A 86 33.59 14.60 7.70
CA GLN A 86 33.42 16.06 7.70
C GLN A 86 34.51 16.79 6.92
N GLU A 87 35.78 16.40 7.10
CA GLU A 87 36.90 17.03 6.41
C GLU A 87 36.82 16.88 4.89
N ARG A 88 36.33 15.73 4.41
CA ARG A 88 36.12 15.47 2.99
C ARG A 88 34.93 16.26 2.43
N ASP A 89 33.82 16.31 3.17
CA ASP A 89 32.51 16.65 2.60
C ASP A 89 31.95 18.02 3.02
N LYS A 90 32.59 18.73 3.96
CA LYS A 90 32.12 20.02 4.54
C LYS A 90 31.79 21.15 3.54
N ASN A 91 32.32 21.08 2.32
CA ASN A 91 32.11 22.11 1.29
C ASN A 91 30.89 21.84 0.41
N HIS A 92 30.22 20.69 0.54
CA HIS A 92 29.00 20.40 -0.21
C HIS A 92 27.80 21.16 0.39
N PRO A 93 27.11 22.03 -0.38
CA PRO A 93 25.90 22.70 0.09
C PRO A 93 24.71 21.75 0.27
N SER A 94 24.67 20.61 -0.43
CA SER A 94 23.64 19.58 -0.24
C SER A 94 23.70 18.96 1.15
N VAL A 95 24.88 18.83 1.74
CA VAL A 95 25.04 18.35 3.13
C VAL A 95 24.54 19.42 4.09
N ILE A 96 23.42 19.14 4.75
CA ILE A 96 22.79 20.05 5.70
C ILE A 96 22.87 19.56 7.15
N ILE A 97 23.06 18.25 7.36
CA ILE A 97 23.13 17.62 8.68
C ILE A 97 24.27 16.60 8.67
N TRP A 98 25.00 16.52 9.78
CA TRP A 98 25.94 15.43 10.05
C TRP A 98 25.31 14.38 10.95
N SER A 99 25.47 13.10 10.64
CA SER A 99 25.10 11.99 11.52
C SER A 99 26.35 11.29 12.06
N MET A 100 26.38 11.03 13.36
CA MET A 100 27.55 10.41 14.03
C MET A 100 27.70 8.92 13.74
N GLY A 101 26.67 8.26 13.20
CA GLY A 101 26.64 6.82 12.94
C GLY A 101 25.24 6.26 13.11
N ASN A 102 25.14 4.94 13.26
CA ASN A 102 23.89 4.20 13.37
C ASN A 102 24.05 3.05 14.36
N GLU A 103 23.06 2.82 15.23
CA GLU A 103 22.92 1.61 16.05
C GLU A 103 24.22 1.12 16.74
N ALA A 104 24.99 2.06 17.31
CA ALA A 104 26.27 1.77 17.97
C ALA A 104 26.24 1.96 19.50
N GLY A 105 25.06 2.30 20.06
CA GLY A 105 24.90 2.72 21.46
C GLY A 105 25.44 4.14 21.72
N ASN A 106 25.28 4.66 22.94
CA ASN A 106 25.77 6.00 23.29
C ASN A 106 26.76 5.95 24.46
N GLY A 107 27.66 6.92 24.53
CA GLY A 107 28.69 6.99 25.56
C GLY A 107 29.81 7.97 25.25
N ILE A 108 30.90 7.90 26.03
CA ILE A 108 32.03 8.83 25.98
C ILE A 108 32.56 9.08 24.56
N ASN A 109 32.61 8.06 23.71
CA ASN A 109 33.14 8.21 22.36
C ASN A 109 32.22 9.07 21.47
N PHE A 110 30.90 9.01 21.66
CA PHE A 110 29.95 9.87 20.95
C PHE A 110 29.83 11.26 21.60
N TYR A 111 30.08 11.41 22.90
CA TYR A 111 30.14 12.73 23.54
C TYR A 111 31.34 13.54 23.05
N GLU A 112 32.53 12.92 22.99
CA GLU A 112 33.72 13.55 22.41
C GLU A 112 33.56 13.73 20.89
N GLY A 113 32.95 12.77 20.20
CA GLY A 113 32.58 12.86 18.78
C GLY A 113 31.74 14.08 18.45
N TYR A 114 30.61 14.26 19.14
CA TYR A 114 29.74 15.42 18.97
C TYR A 114 30.50 16.73 19.20
N LYS A 115 31.25 16.85 20.31
CA LYS A 115 32.03 18.05 20.62
C LYS A 115 33.05 18.38 19.52
N ALA A 116 33.77 17.37 19.03
CA ALA A 116 34.74 17.54 17.96
C ALA A 116 34.08 17.94 16.63
N MET A 117 32.96 17.31 16.27
CA MET A 117 32.21 17.62 15.06
C MET A 117 31.64 19.05 15.06
N LYS A 118 31.09 19.49 16.21
CA LYS A 118 30.64 20.88 16.38
C LYS A 118 31.79 21.88 16.30
N ALA A 119 32.96 21.56 16.87
CA ALA A 119 34.12 22.43 16.79
C ALA A 119 34.74 22.51 15.38
N ASN A 120 34.62 21.44 14.59
CA ASN A 120 35.26 21.32 13.29
C ASN A 120 34.48 21.99 12.15
N ASP A 121 33.14 21.99 12.18
CA ASP A 121 32.31 22.61 11.13
C ASP A 121 32.07 24.11 11.39
N ARG A 122 32.70 24.97 10.60
CA ARG A 122 32.52 26.43 10.68
C ARG A 122 31.09 26.88 10.37
N SER A 123 30.36 26.13 9.55
CA SER A 123 28.96 26.44 9.21
C SER A 123 27.99 26.06 10.33
N GLN A 124 28.47 25.34 11.35
CA GLN A 124 27.68 24.91 12.51
C GLN A 124 26.43 24.11 12.12
N ARG A 125 26.53 23.25 11.09
CA ARG A 125 25.43 22.35 10.72
C ARG A 125 24.97 21.52 11.93
N PRO A 126 23.67 21.18 12.02
CA PRO A 126 23.19 20.27 13.04
C PRO A 126 23.91 18.92 13.00
N VAL A 127 24.17 18.36 14.18
CA VAL A 127 24.68 16.99 14.34
C VAL A 127 23.56 16.13 14.92
N GLN A 128 23.23 15.01 14.30
CA GLN A 128 22.23 14.07 14.79
C GLN A 128 22.83 12.72 15.21
N TYR A 129 22.16 12.05 16.15
CA TYR A 129 22.39 10.65 16.48
C TYR A 129 21.16 10.06 17.20
N GLU A 130 20.76 8.83 16.86
CA GLU A 130 19.49 8.23 17.30
C GLU A 130 19.54 7.60 18.70
N ARG A 131 20.71 7.18 19.18
CA ARG A 131 20.85 6.57 20.51
C ARG A 131 20.94 7.55 21.67
N VAL A 132 20.54 8.81 21.49
CA VAL A 132 20.50 9.78 22.60
C VAL A 132 19.29 9.59 23.52
N GLU A 133 18.30 8.78 23.15
CA GLU A 133 17.18 8.41 24.02
C GLU A 133 17.64 7.64 25.26
N THR A 134 17.32 8.13 26.46
CA THR A 134 17.58 7.44 27.73
C THR A 134 16.29 6.89 28.32
N GLY A 135 16.21 5.57 28.51
CA GLY A 135 15.00 4.90 29.00
C GLY A 135 13.98 4.67 27.89
N SER A 136 12.68 4.80 28.19
CA SER A 136 11.63 4.76 27.17
C SER A 136 11.57 6.07 26.41
N ARG A 137 11.36 6.04 25.09
CA ARG A 137 11.13 7.27 24.28
C ARG A 137 10.04 8.17 24.84
N LEU A 138 9.03 7.59 25.48
CA LEU A 138 7.91 8.32 26.09
C LEU A 138 8.31 9.02 27.40
N ALA A 139 9.48 8.72 27.95
CA ALA A 139 10.02 9.43 29.10
C ALA A 139 10.53 10.83 28.73
N MET A 140 10.67 11.14 27.43
CA MET A 140 11.17 12.42 26.91
C MET A 140 12.55 12.82 27.46
N GLN A 141 13.38 11.83 27.75
CA GLN A 141 14.74 12.05 28.22
C GLN A 141 15.71 11.76 27.09
N PHE A 142 16.41 12.81 26.66
CA PHE A 142 17.37 12.76 25.56
C PHE A 142 18.69 13.36 26.03
N GLU A 143 19.79 12.71 25.71
CA GLU A 143 21.12 13.27 25.93
C GLU A 143 21.38 14.48 25.02
N TRP A 144 22.31 15.32 25.44
CA TRP A 144 22.61 16.61 24.80
C TRP A 144 23.42 16.47 23.50
N ASN A 145 23.98 15.29 23.22
CA ASN A 145 24.88 15.05 22.09
C ASN A 145 24.13 14.75 20.77
N SER A 146 23.04 15.46 20.52
CA SER A 146 22.31 15.49 19.24
C SER A 146 21.49 16.77 19.16
N ASP A 147 21.58 17.50 18.06
CA ASP A 147 20.82 18.74 17.83
C ASP A 147 19.37 18.47 17.39
N ILE A 148 19.02 17.21 17.12
CA ILE A 148 17.71 16.77 16.61
C ILE A 148 17.28 15.51 17.37
N ILE A 149 15.99 15.40 17.72
CA ILE A 149 15.41 14.15 18.22
C ILE A 149 15.12 13.25 17.00
N VAL A 150 15.86 12.16 16.85
CA VAL A 150 15.86 11.38 15.60
C VAL A 150 15.49 9.90 15.79
N PRO A 151 14.30 9.59 16.33
CA PRO A 151 13.90 8.22 16.66
C PRO A 151 13.84 7.34 15.41
N GLN A 152 14.01 6.03 15.60
CA GLN A 152 13.70 5.04 14.58
C GLN A 152 12.30 4.45 14.84
N TYR A 153 11.51 4.34 13.77
CA TYR A 153 10.18 3.73 13.73
C TYR A 153 9.17 4.26 14.78
N PRO A 154 8.99 5.58 14.98
CA PRO A 154 7.80 6.07 15.66
C PRO A 154 6.56 5.73 14.81
N ASN A 155 5.42 5.44 15.43
CA ASN A 155 4.12 5.35 14.74
C ASN A 155 3.42 6.73 14.71
N PRO A 156 2.33 6.91 13.95
CA PRO A 156 1.61 8.19 13.91
C PRO A 156 1.19 8.70 15.29
N GLN A 157 0.73 7.81 16.18
CA GLN A 157 0.35 8.17 17.56
C GLN A 157 1.55 8.68 18.39
N THR A 158 2.74 8.13 18.16
CA THR A 158 3.97 8.60 18.80
C THR A 158 4.33 9.99 18.29
N LEU A 159 4.19 10.25 16.98
CA LEU A 159 4.40 11.59 16.42
C LEU A 159 3.39 12.59 16.97
N GLU A 160 2.11 12.24 17.04
CA GLU A 160 1.08 13.08 17.65
C GLU A 160 1.46 13.43 19.10
N PHE A 161 1.86 12.44 19.90
CA PHE A 161 2.31 12.66 21.28
C PHE A 161 3.43 13.69 21.35
N PHE A 162 4.49 13.56 20.56
CA PHE A 162 5.58 14.54 20.53
C PHE A 162 5.16 15.90 19.96
N GLY A 163 4.24 15.91 19.00
CA GLY A 163 3.64 17.10 18.41
C GLY A 163 2.85 17.94 19.42
N GLN A 164 2.23 17.30 20.41
CA GLN A 164 1.50 17.98 21.48
C GLN A 164 2.42 18.56 22.57
N MET A 165 3.69 18.17 22.60
CA MET A 165 4.65 18.58 23.63
C MET A 165 5.51 19.75 23.18
N LYS A 166 6.01 20.54 24.14
CA LYS A 166 7.05 21.54 23.87
C LYS A 166 8.41 20.87 23.91
N LEU A 167 9.00 20.63 22.74
CA LEU A 167 10.36 20.09 22.61
C LEU A 167 11.40 21.21 22.64
N ASP A 168 12.62 20.89 23.08
CA ASP A 168 13.76 21.82 23.07
C ASP A 168 14.50 21.84 21.71
N ARG A 169 14.19 20.87 20.84
CA ARG A 169 14.76 20.69 19.50
C ARG A 169 13.76 19.98 18.56
N PRO A 170 13.92 20.04 17.24
CA PRO A 170 12.97 19.41 16.32
C PRO A 170 13.06 17.89 16.34
N LEU A 171 12.01 17.24 15.83
CA LEU A 171 11.93 15.79 15.69
C LEU A 171 11.88 15.41 14.20
N ILE A 172 12.84 14.60 13.78
CA ILE A 172 12.95 14.06 12.40
C ILE A 172 13.35 12.60 12.52
N PRO A 173 12.43 11.62 12.36
CA PRO A 173 12.79 10.22 12.46
C PRO A 173 13.89 9.88 11.45
N SER A 174 14.97 9.28 11.94
CA SER A 174 16.07 8.81 11.09
C SER A 174 15.64 7.63 10.21
N GLU A 175 14.60 6.90 10.64
CA GLU A 175 13.91 5.82 9.93
C GLU A 175 12.43 5.81 10.36
N TYR A 176 11.51 5.69 9.40
CA TYR A 176 10.08 5.40 9.65
C TYR A 176 9.48 4.67 8.44
N ALA A 177 8.23 4.22 8.57
CA ALA A 177 7.48 3.55 7.50
C ALA A 177 8.28 2.45 6.77
N HIS A 178 8.63 1.40 7.50
CA HIS A 178 9.43 0.27 7.00
C HIS A 178 8.75 -0.43 5.81
N ASN A 179 9.30 -0.29 4.60
CA ASN A 179 8.67 -0.76 3.35
C ASN A 179 9.12 -2.17 2.91
N MET A 180 9.14 -3.11 3.85
CA MET A 180 9.47 -4.51 3.53
C MET A 180 8.30 -5.24 2.88
N GLY A 181 8.54 -5.78 1.67
CA GLY A 181 7.50 -6.45 0.90
C GLY A 181 6.33 -5.53 0.53
N ASN A 182 5.10 -6.00 0.78
CA ASN A 182 3.88 -5.19 0.64
C ASN A 182 3.57 -4.50 1.99
N SER A 183 3.93 -3.22 2.10
CA SER A 183 3.91 -2.46 3.37
C SER A 183 3.51 -0.99 3.14
N THR A 184 3.95 -0.08 4.00
CA THR A 184 3.64 1.36 3.97
C THR A 184 2.13 1.63 4.12
N GLY A 185 1.44 0.80 4.91
CA GLY A 185 0.14 1.13 5.47
C GLY A 185 0.25 2.34 6.42
N ASN A 186 -0.85 3.07 6.61
CA ASN A 186 -1.00 4.29 7.41
C ASN A 186 -0.02 5.44 7.09
N PHE A 187 0.60 5.46 5.91
CA PHE A 187 1.55 6.52 5.55
C PHE A 187 0.93 7.92 5.51
N GLN A 188 -0.35 8.03 5.12
CA GLN A 188 -1.08 9.29 5.18
C GLN A 188 -1.19 9.81 6.63
N ASP A 189 -1.46 8.94 7.60
CA ASP A 189 -1.61 9.31 9.01
C ASP A 189 -0.32 9.93 9.58
N TYR A 190 0.85 9.45 9.15
CA TYR A 190 2.13 10.08 9.48
C TYR A 190 2.18 11.53 9.03
N TRP A 191 1.85 11.77 7.76
CA TRP A 191 1.91 13.10 7.17
C TRP A 191 0.82 14.01 7.72
N ASP A 192 -0.35 13.50 8.07
CA ASP A 192 -1.38 14.29 8.74
C ASP A 192 -0.87 14.85 10.08
N GLU A 193 -0.17 14.05 10.90
CA GLU A 193 0.43 14.53 12.15
C GLU A 193 1.65 15.43 11.93
N ILE A 194 2.57 15.07 11.02
CA ILE A 194 3.75 15.91 10.69
C ILE A 194 3.32 17.32 10.29
N ASN A 195 2.27 17.44 9.50
CA ASN A 195 1.82 18.72 8.98
C ASN A 195 0.99 19.56 9.96
N LYS A 196 0.61 18.97 11.10
CA LYS A 196 -0.16 19.63 12.16
C LYS A 196 0.73 20.34 13.16
N TYR A 197 1.97 19.87 13.36
CA TYR A 197 2.85 20.34 14.43
C TYR A 197 4.20 20.84 13.91
N PRO A 198 4.55 22.13 14.10
CA PRO A 198 5.78 22.71 13.55
C PRO A 198 7.10 22.03 13.95
N GLN A 199 7.18 21.40 15.14
CA GLN A 199 8.41 20.71 15.54
C GLN A 199 8.60 19.33 14.88
N LEU A 200 7.58 18.79 14.21
CA LEU A 200 7.69 17.56 13.43
C LEU A 200 8.07 17.94 12.00
N GLN A 201 9.31 17.65 11.59
CA GLN A 201 9.86 18.18 10.34
C GLN A 201 10.13 17.10 9.27
N GLY A 202 9.23 16.12 9.17
CA GLY A 202 9.35 15.01 8.21
C GLY A 202 10.05 13.80 8.81
N GLY A 203 10.81 13.07 7.99
CA GLY A 203 11.54 11.84 8.34
C GLY A 203 12.06 11.09 7.12
N PHE A 204 12.88 10.05 7.34
CA PHE A 204 13.45 9.23 6.25
C PHE A 204 12.80 7.83 6.19
N ILE A 205 12.19 7.50 5.07
CA ILE A 205 11.56 6.19 4.84
C ILE A 205 12.63 5.11 4.80
N TRP A 206 12.38 3.95 5.42
CA TRP A 206 13.26 2.79 5.30
C TRP A 206 12.69 1.76 4.31
N ASP A 207 13.24 1.59 3.10
CA ASP A 207 14.32 2.36 2.47
C ASP A 207 14.10 2.57 0.96
N TRP A 208 15.14 2.96 0.20
CA TRP A 208 14.99 3.34 -1.21
C TRP A 208 14.83 2.14 -2.15
N VAL A 209 15.64 1.09 -2.00
CA VAL A 209 15.75 0.02 -3.01
C VAL A 209 16.03 -1.34 -2.39
N ASP A 210 15.29 -2.36 -2.83
CA ASP A 210 15.53 -3.74 -2.42
C ASP A 210 16.96 -4.18 -2.77
N GLN A 211 17.63 -4.82 -1.81
CA GLN A 211 19.04 -5.20 -1.95
C GLN A 211 19.23 -6.60 -2.58
N GLY A 212 18.31 -7.02 -3.45
CA GLY A 212 18.38 -8.30 -4.15
C GLY A 212 19.47 -8.33 -5.23
N LEU A 213 20.25 -9.41 -5.28
CA LEU A 213 21.27 -9.62 -6.32
C LEU A 213 20.69 -10.43 -7.47
N LEU A 214 21.05 -10.08 -8.71
CA LEU A 214 20.60 -10.84 -9.87
C LEU A 214 21.29 -12.21 -9.89
N ALA A 215 20.50 -13.27 -9.94
CA ALA A 215 20.94 -14.65 -10.07
C ALA A 215 20.08 -15.38 -11.10
N THR A 216 20.50 -16.59 -11.48
CA THR A 216 19.76 -17.47 -12.40
C THR A 216 19.40 -18.76 -11.68
N ASP A 217 18.14 -19.19 -11.80
CA ASP A 217 17.71 -20.47 -11.24
C ASP A 217 18.22 -21.68 -12.06
N SER A 218 17.87 -22.90 -11.62
CA SER A 218 18.27 -24.15 -12.28
C SER A 218 17.73 -24.32 -13.69
N PHE A 219 16.74 -23.51 -14.10
CA PHE A 219 16.15 -23.49 -15.44
C PHE A 219 16.68 -22.33 -16.29
N GLY A 220 17.66 -21.56 -15.78
CA GLY A 220 18.24 -20.42 -16.46
C GLY A 220 17.38 -19.16 -16.43
N LYS A 221 16.32 -19.11 -15.61
CA LYS A 221 15.47 -17.92 -15.49
C LYS A 221 16.08 -16.96 -14.47
N PRO A 222 16.16 -15.65 -14.77
CA PRO A 222 16.67 -14.67 -13.82
C PRO A 222 15.71 -14.52 -12.63
N PHE A 223 16.28 -14.23 -11.46
CA PHE A 223 15.56 -13.83 -10.26
C PHE A 223 16.44 -12.96 -9.34
N TYR A 224 15.81 -12.26 -8.41
CA TYR A 224 16.53 -11.53 -7.36
C TYR A 224 16.76 -12.44 -6.17
N ALA A 225 18.02 -12.85 -5.99
CA ALA A 225 18.48 -13.63 -4.87
C ALA A 225 18.65 -12.78 -3.61
N TYR A 226 18.45 -13.42 -2.47
CA TYR A 226 18.58 -12.85 -1.14
C TYR A 226 19.17 -13.87 -0.16
N GLY A 227 19.22 -13.53 1.12
CA GLY A 227 19.77 -14.37 2.19
C GLY A 227 19.33 -15.83 2.10
N GLY A 228 20.29 -16.76 2.14
CA GLY A 228 20.07 -18.20 1.99
C GLY A 228 20.14 -18.75 0.56
N HIS A 229 20.22 -17.89 -0.47
CA HIS A 229 20.53 -18.33 -1.85
C HIS A 229 22.03 -18.45 -2.12
N PHE A 230 22.87 -17.85 -1.27
CA PHE A 230 24.32 -17.85 -1.43
C PHE A 230 24.99 -18.69 -0.34
N GLY A 231 25.64 -19.78 -0.76
CA GLY A 231 26.34 -20.72 0.12
C GLY A 231 25.41 -21.67 0.87
N LYS A 232 25.98 -22.78 1.36
CA LYS A 232 25.26 -23.81 2.12
C LYS A 232 25.40 -23.52 3.60
N ASP A 233 24.30 -23.54 4.35
CA ASP A 233 24.24 -23.36 5.81
C ASP A 233 24.88 -22.03 6.30
N MET A 234 24.95 -21.02 5.44
CA MET A 234 25.43 -19.69 5.81
C MET A 234 24.39 -19.01 6.72
N PRO A 235 24.80 -18.46 7.88
CA PRO A 235 23.92 -17.65 8.71
C PRO A 235 23.29 -16.52 7.89
N SER A 236 21.99 -16.33 8.03
CA SER A 236 21.26 -15.34 7.25
C SER A 236 19.94 -14.93 7.91
N ASP A 237 19.57 -13.67 7.67
CA ASP A 237 18.26 -13.09 8.02
C ASP A 237 17.27 -13.14 6.84
N GLY A 238 17.55 -13.95 5.81
CA GLY A 238 16.63 -14.21 4.70
C GLY A 238 16.32 -12.97 3.87
N ASN A 239 15.04 -12.64 3.74
CA ASN A 239 14.56 -11.51 2.93
C ASN A 239 14.52 -10.16 3.66
N PHE A 240 15.08 -10.04 4.88
CA PHE A 240 15.08 -8.81 5.67
C PHE A 240 15.78 -7.61 5.00
N LEU A 241 16.47 -7.83 3.87
CA LEU A 241 17.12 -6.84 3.01
C LEU A 241 16.23 -6.30 1.87
N HIS A 242 14.95 -6.70 1.81
CA HIS A 242 13.98 -6.26 0.79
C HIS A 242 13.01 -5.22 1.34
N ASN A 243 13.54 -4.05 1.69
CA ASN A 243 12.84 -2.96 2.37
C ASN A 243 12.58 -1.76 1.46
N GLY A 244 12.93 -1.85 0.18
CA GLY A 244 12.96 -0.71 -0.73
C GLY A 244 11.58 -0.29 -1.17
N ILE A 245 11.35 1.01 -1.36
CA ILE A 245 10.20 1.53 -2.10
C ILE A 245 10.29 1.28 -3.61
N LEU A 246 11.48 0.88 -4.07
CA LEU A 246 11.76 0.38 -5.42
C LEU A 246 12.21 -1.08 -5.39
N PHE A 247 11.90 -1.79 -6.48
CA PHE A 247 12.56 -3.06 -6.82
C PHE A 247 14.04 -2.82 -7.20
N PRO A 248 14.89 -3.88 -7.24
CA PRO A 248 16.33 -3.72 -7.48
C PRO A 248 16.69 -3.02 -8.81
N ASP A 249 15.85 -3.17 -9.84
CA ASP A 249 15.98 -2.51 -11.17
C ASP A 249 15.45 -1.06 -11.22
N ARG A 250 15.03 -0.52 -10.07
CA ARG A 250 14.38 0.80 -9.89
C ARG A 250 12.95 0.89 -10.45
N THR A 251 12.30 -0.24 -10.72
CA THR A 251 10.85 -0.24 -10.93
C THR A 251 10.17 0.17 -9.63
N ILE A 252 9.20 1.09 -9.71
CA ILE A 252 8.48 1.58 -8.54
C ILE A 252 7.58 0.49 -7.95
N LYS A 253 7.55 0.36 -6.63
CA LYS A 253 6.51 -0.42 -5.95
C LYS A 253 5.25 0.44 -5.78
N PRO A 254 4.06 -0.17 -5.64
CA PRO A 254 2.82 0.55 -5.42
C PRO A 254 2.85 1.54 -4.24
N ALA A 255 3.62 1.23 -3.19
CA ALA A 255 3.84 2.12 -2.05
C ALA A 255 4.37 3.51 -2.45
N MET A 256 5.14 3.63 -3.55
CA MET A 256 5.64 4.91 -4.07
C MET A 256 4.51 5.90 -4.37
N HIS A 257 3.38 5.42 -4.88
CA HIS A 257 2.25 6.29 -5.18
C HIS A 257 1.63 6.91 -3.93
N GLU A 258 1.54 6.11 -2.84
CA GLU A 258 1.05 6.60 -1.56
C GLU A 258 2.00 7.63 -0.95
N VAL A 259 3.30 7.35 -1.02
CA VAL A 259 4.33 8.27 -0.52
C VAL A 259 4.29 9.59 -1.28
N LYS A 260 4.30 9.54 -2.63
CA LYS A 260 4.21 10.73 -3.46
C LYS A 260 2.99 11.58 -3.10
N LYS A 261 1.84 10.93 -2.87
CA LYS A 261 0.56 11.56 -2.55
C LYS A 261 0.58 12.26 -1.19
N ALA A 262 1.07 11.59 -0.15
CA ALA A 262 1.12 12.15 1.20
C ALA A 262 2.16 13.29 1.32
N GLN A 263 3.20 13.25 0.48
CA GLN A 263 4.29 14.23 0.41
C GLN A 263 4.03 15.38 -0.58
N GLU A 264 2.82 15.51 -1.13
CA GLU A 264 2.53 16.58 -2.08
C GLU A 264 2.75 17.97 -1.47
N PRO A 265 3.54 18.84 -2.13
CA PRO A 265 3.85 20.17 -1.62
C PRO A 265 2.73 21.20 -1.91
N ILE A 266 1.61 20.76 -2.49
CA ILE A 266 0.44 21.58 -2.77
C ILE A 266 -0.79 20.84 -2.23
N ARG A 267 -1.55 21.49 -1.34
CA ARG A 267 -2.79 20.92 -0.80
C ARG A 267 -4.02 21.56 -1.40
N PHE A 268 -5.05 20.74 -1.52
CA PHE A 268 -6.37 21.15 -1.98
C PHE A 268 -7.39 20.79 -0.89
N ARG A 269 -8.20 21.76 -0.48
CA ARG A 269 -9.30 21.53 0.46
C ARG A 269 -10.60 22.09 -0.11
N LEU A 270 -11.60 21.23 -0.31
CA LEU A 270 -12.94 21.67 -0.66
C LEU A 270 -13.57 22.37 0.55
N LEU A 271 -13.89 23.67 0.40
CA LEU A 271 -14.51 24.47 1.44
C LEU A 271 -16.04 24.37 1.39
N SER A 272 -16.61 24.40 0.19
CA SER A 272 -18.06 24.32 -0.02
C SER A 272 -18.40 24.05 -1.48
N VAL A 273 -19.55 23.42 -1.73
CA VAL A 273 -20.23 23.42 -3.03
C VAL A 273 -21.57 24.11 -2.85
N TYR A 274 -21.78 25.26 -3.48
CA TYR A 274 -23.03 26.02 -3.40
C TYR A 274 -23.40 26.62 -4.75
N LYS A 275 -24.66 26.47 -5.18
CA LYS A 275 -25.17 26.96 -6.47
C LYS A 275 -24.26 26.58 -7.66
N GLN A 276 -23.81 25.31 -7.69
CA GLN A 276 -22.88 24.80 -8.72
C GLN A 276 -21.51 25.50 -8.76
N ILE A 277 -21.08 26.12 -7.66
CA ILE A 277 -19.72 26.66 -7.51
C ILE A 277 -19.01 25.85 -6.43
N ALA A 278 -17.86 25.27 -6.78
CA ALA A 278 -16.94 24.67 -5.81
C ALA A 278 -15.91 25.71 -5.37
N ARG A 279 -15.84 25.97 -4.06
CA ARG A 279 -14.80 26.82 -3.45
C ARG A 279 -13.70 25.92 -2.90
N ILE A 280 -12.49 26.06 -3.42
CA ILE A 280 -11.33 25.22 -3.06
C ILE A 280 -10.24 26.12 -2.48
N GLN A 281 -9.72 25.75 -1.32
CA GLN A 281 -8.49 26.31 -0.79
C GLN A 281 -7.31 25.57 -1.40
N VAL A 282 -6.37 26.31 -2.00
CA VAL A 282 -5.10 25.79 -2.49
C VAL A 282 -3.99 26.33 -1.60
N GLU A 283 -3.21 25.45 -0.98
CA GLU A 283 -2.15 25.81 -0.04
C GLU A 283 -0.78 25.44 -0.60
N ASN A 284 0.18 26.35 -0.47
CA ASN A 284 1.55 26.18 -0.91
C ASN A 284 2.42 25.76 0.28
N LEU A 285 3.00 24.56 0.21
CA LEU A 285 3.90 24.02 1.23
C LEU A 285 5.37 24.05 0.81
N TYR A 286 5.69 24.58 -0.37
CA TYR A 286 7.08 24.82 -0.74
C TYR A 286 7.70 25.89 0.17
N ASP A 287 9.00 25.74 0.43
CA ASP A 287 9.78 26.73 1.16
C ASP A 287 10.21 27.93 0.28
N PHE A 288 10.40 27.69 -1.03
CA PHE A 288 11.02 28.67 -1.94
C PHE A 288 10.31 28.86 -3.29
N THR A 289 9.28 28.06 -3.60
CA THR A 289 8.62 28.03 -4.92
C THR A 289 7.22 28.63 -4.83
N SER A 290 6.88 29.51 -5.77
CA SER A 290 5.54 30.10 -5.88
C SER A 290 4.63 29.21 -6.75
N LEU A 291 3.31 29.24 -6.50
CA LEU A 291 2.38 28.40 -7.24
C LEU A 291 2.15 28.82 -8.70
N ASP A 292 2.57 30.03 -9.10
CA ASP A 292 2.47 30.49 -10.49
C ASP A 292 3.40 29.73 -11.45
N GLU A 293 4.40 29.02 -10.92
CA GLU A 293 5.28 28.12 -11.66
C GLU A 293 4.56 26.83 -12.15
N PHE A 294 3.37 26.54 -11.63
CA PHE A 294 2.59 25.35 -11.98
C PHE A 294 1.38 25.66 -12.87
N GLU A 295 1.05 24.70 -13.71
CA GLU A 295 -0.22 24.64 -14.42
C GLU A 295 -1.24 23.88 -13.58
N PHE A 296 -2.42 24.47 -13.40
CA PHE A 296 -3.53 23.82 -12.70
C PHE A 296 -4.60 23.38 -13.70
N ILE A 297 -4.96 22.09 -13.62
CA ILE A 297 -5.99 21.48 -14.46
C ILE A 297 -7.10 20.99 -13.54
N ALA A 298 -8.35 21.31 -13.87
CA ALA A 298 -9.50 20.79 -13.13
C ALA A 298 -10.59 20.29 -14.08
N TYR A 299 -11.28 19.22 -13.68
CA TYR A 299 -12.34 18.61 -14.47
C TYR A 299 -13.28 17.79 -13.59
N VAL A 300 -14.52 17.61 -14.05
CA VAL A 300 -15.51 16.73 -13.39
C VAL A 300 -15.64 15.43 -14.17
N LYS A 301 -15.60 14.30 -13.47
CA LYS A 301 -15.90 12.97 -14.02
C LYS A 301 -17.14 12.34 -13.38
N ALA A 302 -17.80 11.50 -14.16
CA ALA A 302 -18.72 10.46 -13.70
C ALA A 302 -18.59 9.25 -14.64
N ASP A 303 -18.76 8.04 -14.10
CA ASP A 303 -18.72 6.77 -14.87
C ASP A 303 -17.53 6.64 -15.83
N GLY A 304 -16.33 7.01 -15.37
CA GLY A 304 -15.11 6.92 -16.20
C GLY A 304 -14.90 8.06 -17.19
N LYS A 305 -15.88 8.96 -17.38
CA LYS A 305 -15.86 9.98 -18.44
C LYS A 305 -15.68 11.38 -17.88
N ILE A 306 -14.84 12.18 -18.53
CA ILE A 306 -14.78 13.63 -18.28
C ILE A 306 -16.06 14.25 -18.85
N LEU A 307 -16.86 14.86 -17.97
CA LEU A 307 -18.09 15.56 -18.35
C LEU A 307 -17.80 17.02 -18.71
N GLN A 308 -16.87 17.64 -17.98
CA GLN A 308 -16.54 19.06 -18.13
C GLN A 308 -15.10 19.32 -17.71
N SER A 309 -14.34 20.01 -18.54
CA SER A 309 -13.08 20.65 -18.16
C SER A 309 -13.36 22.05 -17.63
N LEU A 310 -12.69 22.43 -16.55
CA LEU A 310 -12.95 23.65 -15.81
C LEU A 310 -11.83 24.65 -16.03
N LYS A 311 -12.20 25.93 -16.18
CA LYS A 311 -11.21 27.01 -16.22
C LYS A 311 -10.69 27.25 -14.82
N VAL A 312 -9.40 27.00 -14.61
CA VAL A 312 -8.70 27.41 -13.39
C VAL A 312 -8.06 28.78 -13.64
N GLY A 313 -8.33 29.74 -12.75
CA GLY A 313 -7.65 31.05 -12.78
C GLY A 313 -6.18 30.95 -12.37
N SER A 314 -5.45 32.06 -12.43
CA SER A 314 -4.07 32.10 -11.91
C SER A 314 -4.05 31.87 -10.39
N ILE A 315 -3.14 31.01 -9.95
CA ILE A 315 -2.90 30.73 -8.53
C ILE A 315 -1.47 31.16 -8.24
N ASN A 316 -1.31 32.22 -7.44
CA ASN A 316 -0.03 32.88 -7.21
C ASN A 316 0.38 32.85 -5.73
N ALA A 317 -0.05 31.82 -5.00
CA ALA A 317 0.28 31.70 -3.58
C ALA A 317 1.81 31.52 -3.43
N ILE A 318 2.43 32.42 -2.70
CA ILE A 318 3.86 32.37 -2.33
C ILE A 318 4.09 31.27 -1.27
N PRO A 319 5.36 30.87 -1.00
CA PRO A 319 5.69 29.88 0.04
C PRO A 319 4.92 30.03 1.35
N HIS A 320 4.40 28.92 1.87
CA HIS A 320 3.63 28.81 3.12
C HIS A 320 2.36 29.69 3.21
N THR A 321 1.79 30.08 2.06
CA THR A 321 0.49 30.77 2.00
C THR A 321 -0.53 29.95 1.21
N GLY A 322 -1.74 30.48 1.05
CA GLY A 322 -2.76 29.83 0.22
C GLY A 322 -3.69 30.82 -0.45
N GLN A 323 -4.43 30.33 -1.44
CA GLN A 323 -5.41 31.09 -2.21
C GLN A 323 -6.71 30.28 -2.32
N THR A 324 -7.85 30.92 -2.10
CA THR A 324 -9.15 30.33 -2.43
C THR A 324 -9.46 30.56 -3.91
N ILE A 325 -9.85 29.50 -4.62
CA ILE A 325 -10.35 29.57 -6.00
C ILE A 325 -11.81 29.13 -6.05
N GLU A 326 -12.51 29.58 -7.09
CA GLU A 326 -13.88 29.17 -7.37
C GLU A 326 -13.92 28.50 -8.74
N LEU A 327 -14.52 27.31 -8.79
CA LEU A 327 -14.71 26.53 -10.01
C LEU A 327 -16.20 26.46 -10.32
N ASP A 328 -16.57 26.92 -11.51
CA ASP A 328 -17.93 26.87 -12.02
C ASP A 328 -18.25 25.48 -12.55
N LEU A 329 -19.15 24.78 -11.85
CA LEU A 329 -19.62 23.43 -12.18
C LEU A 329 -20.96 23.45 -12.94
N SER A 330 -21.39 24.61 -13.42
CA SER A 330 -22.64 24.74 -14.16
C SER A 330 -22.59 24.03 -15.51
N GLY A 331 -23.75 23.54 -15.95
CA GLY A 331 -23.91 22.82 -17.23
C GLY A 331 -23.81 21.31 -17.12
N ILE A 332 -23.57 20.76 -15.94
CA ILE A 332 -23.62 19.31 -15.70
C ILE A 332 -25.03 18.90 -15.32
N SER A 333 -25.64 18.03 -16.14
CA SER A 333 -26.89 17.37 -15.77
C SER A 333 -26.58 16.26 -14.76
N ILE A 334 -27.15 16.39 -13.56
CA ILE A 334 -27.15 15.32 -12.57
C ILE A 334 -28.03 14.20 -13.09
N LYS A 335 -27.59 12.96 -12.88
CA LYS A 335 -28.28 11.73 -13.24
C LYS A 335 -28.52 10.91 -11.99
N PRO A 336 -29.62 10.13 -11.96
CA PRO A 336 -29.88 9.23 -10.86
C PRO A 336 -28.75 8.21 -10.65
N ASP A 337 -28.51 7.84 -9.39
CA ASP A 337 -27.55 6.82 -8.95
C ASP A 337 -26.13 6.97 -9.53
N THR A 338 -25.71 8.22 -9.80
CA THR A 338 -24.42 8.53 -10.42
C THR A 338 -23.51 9.27 -9.42
N GLU A 339 -22.27 8.80 -9.23
CA GLU A 339 -21.27 9.50 -8.43
C GLU A 339 -20.45 10.46 -9.30
N TYR A 340 -20.29 11.70 -8.81
CA TYR A 340 -19.56 12.75 -9.50
C TYR A 340 -18.31 13.13 -8.71
N PHE A 341 -17.19 13.25 -9.41
CA PHE A 341 -15.90 13.58 -8.82
C PHE A 341 -15.27 14.79 -9.49
N LEU A 342 -14.92 15.79 -8.68
CA LEU A 342 -14.10 16.92 -9.10
C LEU A 342 -12.63 16.59 -8.89
N PHE A 343 -11.87 16.62 -9.98
CA PHE A 343 -10.43 16.46 -9.97
C PHE A 343 -9.75 17.82 -10.09
N ILE A 344 -8.65 17.99 -9.37
CA ILE A 344 -7.71 19.10 -9.54
C ILE A 344 -6.29 18.55 -9.53
N GLU A 345 -5.46 19.04 -10.45
CA GLU A 345 -4.07 18.63 -10.64
C GLU A 345 -3.18 19.87 -10.72
N ALA A 346 -1.98 19.79 -10.14
CA ALA A 346 -0.89 20.72 -10.34
C ALA A 346 0.24 20.03 -11.10
N ARG A 347 0.66 20.64 -12.22
CA ARG A 347 1.68 20.12 -13.11
C ARG A 347 2.78 21.13 -13.36
N THR A 348 4.00 20.65 -13.57
CA THR A 348 5.13 21.52 -13.95
C THR A 348 4.86 22.18 -15.31
N ARG A 349 5.17 23.47 -15.46
CA ARG A 349 5.03 24.17 -16.76
C ARG A 349 6.18 23.89 -17.72
N VAL A 350 7.39 23.80 -17.18
CA VAL A 350 8.63 23.65 -17.93
C VAL A 350 9.37 22.39 -17.50
N ASN A 351 10.26 21.90 -18.36
CA ASN A 351 11.16 20.84 -17.98
C ASN A 351 12.31 21.39 -17.12
N THR A 352 12.77 20.57 -16.19
CA THR A 352 14.07 20.69 -15.56
C THR A 352 14.89 19.46 -15.97
N THR A 353 16.16 19.40 -15.56
CA THR A 353 17.00 18.21 -15.83
C THR A 353 16.43 16.94 -15.20
N MET A 354 15.71 17.04 -14.07
CA MET A 354 15.18 15.89 -13.33
C MET A 354 13.68 15.65 -13.51
N VAL A 355 12.91 16.72 -13.67
CA VAL A 355 11.44 16.65 -13.73
C VAL A 355 10.98 17.18 -15.09
N PRO A 356 10.25 16.39 -15.90
CA PRO A 356 9.78 16.84 -17.20
C PRO A 356 8.71 17.93 -17.08
N ALA A 357 8.40 18.61 -18.19
CA ALA A 357 7.22 19.46 -18.28
C ALA A 357 5.94 18.61 -18.18
N SER A 358 4.84 19.24 -17.73
CA SER A 358 3.55 18.60 -17.48
C SER A 358 3.60 17.40 -16.51
N HIS A 359 4.66 17.30 -15.70
CA HIS A 359 4.80 16.29 -14.67
C HIS A 359 3.80 16.53 -13.56
N LEU A 360 3.09 15.48 -13.13
CA LEU A 360 2.14 15.57 -12.04
C LEU A 360 2.87 15.73 -10.70
N VAL A 361 2.69 16.89 -10.06
CA VAL A 361 3.31 17.22 -8.76
C VAL A 361 2.35 16.92 -7.62
N ALA A 362 1.10 17.37 -7.75
CA ALA A 362 0.05 17.14 -6.78
C ALA A 362 -1.31 16.96 -7.45
N ASN A 363 -2.22 16.19 -6.83
CA ASN A 363 -3.60 16.10 -7.26
C ASN A 363 -4.59 15.88 -6.12
N HIS A 364 -5.87 16.07 -6.38
CA HIS A 364 -6.91 15.66 -5.45
C HIS A 364 -8.20 15.30 -6.19
N GLN A 365 -8.97 14.41 -5.57
CA GLN A 365 -10.31 14.02 -6.01
C GLN A 365 -11.31 14.32 -4.90
N PHE A 366 -12.32 15.13 -5.19
CA PHE A 366 -13.44 15.40 -4.28
C PHE A 366 -14.71 14.74 -4.80
N LYS A 367 -15.37 13.91 -3.98
CA LYS A 367 -16.75 13.47 -4.25
C LYS A 367 -17.68 14.67 -4.11
N LEU A 368 -18.41 14.99 -5.17
CA LEU A 368 -19.37 16.09 -5.16
C LEU A 368 -20.65 15.65 -4.41
N PRO A 369 -21.28 16.53 -3.61
CA PRO A 369 -22.46 16.20 -2.81
C PRO A 369 -23.74 16.26 -3.68
N TRP A 370 -23.68 15.65 -4.86
CA TRP A 370 -24.80 15.55 -5.78
C TRP A 370 -25.40 14.16 -5.67
N GLN A 371 -26.70 14.10 -5.44
CA GLN A 371 -27.44 12.87 -5.34
C GLN A 371 -28.82 13.07 -5.96
N GLU A 372 -29.20 12.13 -6.80
CA GLU A 372 -30.55 11.96 -7.31
C GLU A 372 -30.80 10.46 -7.22
N ASP A 373 -31.85 10.04 -6.51
CA ASP A 373 -32.16 8.64 -6.36
C ASP A 373 -32.90 8.15 -7.61
N ALA A 374 -32.53 6.98 -8.15
CA ALA A 374 -33.33 6.39 -9.21
C ALA A 374 -34.73 6.03 -8.70
N PRO A 375 -35.77 6.15 -9.54
CA PRO A 375 -37.08 5.62 -9.20
C PRO A 375 -36.96 4.12 -8.92
N ILE A 376 -37.46 3.68 -7.76
CA ILE A 376 -37.48 2.27 -7.38
C ILE A 376 -38.53 1.55 -8.23
N ASP A 377 -38.11 0.98 -9.35
CA ASP A 377 -38.96 0.03 -10.06
C ASP A 377 -39.00 -1.28 -9.27
N ARG A 378 -40.18 -1.63 -8.74
CA ARG A 378 -40.43 -2.97 -8.19
C ARG A 378 -40.52 -3.95 -9.36
N ILE A 379 -39.37 -4.39 -9.85
CA ILE A 379 -39.30 -5.42 -10.87
C ILE A 379 -39.77 -6.73 -10.23
N GLN A 380 -40.95 -7.22 -10.64
CA GLN A 380 -41.35 -8.59 -10.40
C GLN A 380 -40.62 -9.48 -11.41
N PHE A 381 -39.75 -10.35 -10.91
CA PHE A 381 -39.10 -11.34 -11.75
C PHE A 381 -40.01 -12.57 -11.87
N THR A 382 -40.13 -13.11 -13.08
CA THR A 382 -40.70 -14.44 -13.27
C THR A 382 -39.83 -15.45 -12.54
N SER A 383 -40.37 -16.25 -11.62
CA SER A 383 -39.57 -17.27 -10.93
C SER A 383 -38.93 -18.22 -11.93
N PRO A 384 -37.62 -18.49 -11.84
CA PRO A 384 -37.03 -19.58 -12.62
C PRO A 384 -37.60 -20.92 -12.14
N GLU A 385 -37.57 -21.92 -13.01
CA GLU A 385 -37.88 -23.30 -12.65
C GLU A 385 -36.84 -23.78 -11.62
N MET A 386 -37.30 -24.48 -10.58
CA MET A 386 -36.41 -25.12 -9.61
C MET A 386 -36.56 -26.64 -9.72
N VAL A 387 -35.44 -27.31 -9.98
CA VAL A 387 -35.33 -28.77 -10.05
C VAL A 387 -34.42 -29.25 -8.94
N GLU A 388 -34.97 -29.99 -7.99
CA GLU A 388 -34.23 -30.57 -6.89
C GLU A 388 -34.00 -32.07 -7.10
N THR A 389 -32.77 -32.52 -6.84
CA THR A 389 -32.38 -33.93 -6.80
C THR A 389 -31.77 -34.28 -5.45
N ASP A 390 -31.33 -35.52 -5.27
CA ASP A 390 -30.58 -35.91 -4.06
C ASP A 390 -29.23 -35.18 -3.94
N LYS A 391 -28.64 -34.75 -5.07
CA LYS A 391 -27.30 -34.17 -5.12
C LYS A 391 -27.28 -32.65 -5.26
N SER A 392 -28.30 -32.05 -5.86
CA SER A 392 -28.26 -30.65 -6.26
C SER A 392 -29.62 -29.97 -6.28
N ILE A 393 -29.60 -28.65 -6.21
CA ILE A 393 -30.73 -27.75 -6.47
C ILE A 393 -30.35 -26.93 -7.69
N THR A 394 -31.14 -27.03 -8.76
CA THR A 394 -30.90 -26.33 -10.03
C THR A 394 -31.99 -25.29 -10.25
N PHE A 395 -31.61 -24.04 -10.51
CA PHE A 395 -32.50 -22.98 -10.95
C PHE A 395 -32.26 -22.71 -12.42
N LYS A 396 -33.31 -22.73 -13.25
CA LYS A 396 -33.14 -22.56 -14.68
C LYS A 396 -34.34 -21.96 -15.39
N ASN A 397 -34.08 -21.45 -16.59
CA ASN A 397 -35.07 -21.09 -17.61
C ASN A 397 -34.40 -21.18 -18.99
N ASP A 398 -34.99 -20.56 -20.01
CA ASP A 398 -34.44 -20.59 -21.38
C ASP A 398 -33.09 -19.85 -21.53
N THR A 399 -32.76 -18.95 -20.60
CA THR A 399 -31.57 -18.08 -20.68
C THR A 399 -30.45 -18.47 -19.72
N PHE A 400 -30.74 -19.08 -18.57
CA PHE A 400 -29.72 -19.42 -17.59
C PHE A 400 -29.97 -20.74 -16.84
N GLU A 401 -28.88 -21.28 -16.27
CA GLU A 401 -28.87 -22.40 -15.35
C GLU A 401 -27.86 -22.15 -14.22
N LEU A 402 -28.30 -22.27 -12.97
CA LEU A 402 -27.48 -22.17 -11.76
C LEU A 402 -27.62 -23.44 -10.93
N VAL A 403 -26.50 -24.03 -10.51
CA VAL A 403 -26.49 -25.28 -9.72
C VAL A 403 -25.87 -25.06 -8.35
N ILE A 404 -26.61 -25.42 -7.30
CA ILE A 404 -26.14 -25.51 -5.91
C ILE A 404 -25.96 -26.98 -5.55
N ASP A 405 -24.78 -27.35 -5.06
CA ASP A 405 -24.50 -28.69 -4.56
C ASP A 405 -25.07 -28.88 -3.15
N LYS A 406 -25.83 -29.96 -2.91
CA LYS A 406 -26.51 -30.20 -1.61
C LYS A 406 -25.56 -30.70 -0.51
N ALA A 407 -24.42 -31.27 -0.87
CA ALA A 407 -23.44 -31.73 0.11
C ALA A 407 -22.66 -30.56 0.73
N THR A 408 -22.40 -29.52 -0.06
CA THR A 408 -21.57 -28.38 0.31
C THR A 408 -22.34 -27.09 0.49
N GLY A 409 -23.51 -26.92 -0.14
CA GLY A 409 -24.27 -25.66 -0.17
C GLY A 409 -23.63 -24.57 -1.04
N PHE A 410 -22.62 -24.91 -1.85
CA PHE A 410 -21.93 -23.97 -2.72
C PHE A 410 -22.53 -23.95 -4.12
N ILE A 411 -22.41 -22.80 -4.79
CA ILE A 411 -22.72 -22.65 -6.22
C ILE A 411 -21.56 -23.28 -7.00
N THR A 412 -21.87 -24.28 -7.82
CA THR A 412 -20.86 -25.09 -8.56
C THR A 412 -20.92 -24.90 -10.07
N SER A 413 -22.03 -24.40 -10.60
CA SER A 413 -22.18 -24.09 -12.02
C SER A 413 -23.05 -22.85 -12.19
N TYR A 414 -22.70 -22.03 -13.18
CA TYR A 414 -23.50 -20.92 -13.65
C TYR A 414 -23.31 -20.79 -15.16
N ILE A 415 -24.38 -21.02 -15.91
CA ILE A 415 -24.45 -20.92 -17.36
C ILE A 415 -25.46 -19.84 -17.72
N PHE A 416 -25.09 -18.93 -18.62
CA PHE A 416 -25.98 -17.88 -19.13
C PHE A 416 -25.81 -17.77 -20.65
N ASN A 417 -26.92 -17.82 -21.40
CA ASN A 417 -26.93 -17.84 -22.86
C ASN A 417 -25.93 -18.85 -23.47
N LYS A 418 -25.87 -20.05 -22.87
CA LYS A 418 -24.97 -21.17 -23.24
C LYS A 418 -23.48 -20.94 -22.93
N THR A 419 -23.11 -19.82 -22.32
CA THR A 419 -21.76 -19.55 -21.84
C THR A 419 -21.62 -20.01 -20.39
N SER A 420 -20.67 -20.90 -20.10
CA SER A 420 -20.36 -21.34 -18.74
C SER A 420 -19.28 -20.44 -18.14
N PHE A 421 -19.56 -19.81 -17.00
CA PHE A 421 -18.65 -18.83 -16.41
C PHE A 421 -17.67 -19.44 -15.41
N LEU A 422 -18.12 -20.41 -14.61
CA LEU A 422 -17.30 -21.03 -13.57
C LEU A 422 -16.43 -22.16 -14.14
N LYS A 423 -15.23 -22.29 -13.59
CA LYS A 423 -14.33 -23.39 -13.91
C LYS A 423 -14.89 -24.71 -13.38
N GLU A 424 -14.99 -25.72 -14.24
CA GLU A 424 -15.44 -27.05 -13.86
C GLU A 424 -14.62 -27.62 -12.68
N GLY A 425 -15.30 -28.24 -11.72
CA GLY A 425 -14.69 -28.78 -10.51
C GLY A 425 -14.37 -27.74 -9.43
N THR A 426 -14.77 -26.48 -9.62
CA THR A 426 -14.64 -25.41 -8.62
C THR A 426 -16.01 -24.96 -8.11
N ALA A 427 -16.02 -24.09 -7.11
CA ALA A 427 -17.25 -23.57 -6.52
C ALA A 427 -17.03 -22.17 -5.94
N ILE A 428 -18.11 -21.40 -5.82
CA ILE A 428 -18.11 -20.13 -5.07
C ILE A 428 -18.16 -20.48 -3.57
N ARG A 429 -17.11 -20.10 -2.83
CA ARG A 429 -16.99 -20.50 -1.41
C ARG A 429 -16.40 -19.39 -0.54
N PRO A 430 -16.64 -19.41 0.78
CA PRO A 430 -16.04 -18.45 1.70
C PRO A 430 -14.50 -18.55 1.74
N ASP A 431 -13.85 -17.41 1.94
CA ASP A 431 -12.39 -17.29 2.12
C ASP A 431 -12.09 -16.32 3.28
N PHE A 432 -11.36 -16.79 4.29
CA PHE A 432 -11.06 -16.05 5.51
C PHE A 432 -9.57 -15.74 5.70
N TRP A 433 -8.75 -16.02 4.67
CA TRP A 433 -7.30 -15.94 4.74
C TRP A 433 -6.73 -15.13 3.57
N ARG A 434 -5.57 -14.52 3.79
CA ARG A 434 -4.76 -13.86 2.76
C ARG A 434 -3.34 -14.42 2.79
N ALA A 435 -2.61 -14.33 1.68
CA ALA A 435 -1.19 -14.69 1.69
C ALA A 435 -0.41 -13.76 2.63
N VAL A 436 0.50 -14.30 3.43
CA VAL A 436 1.14 -13.53 4.51
C VAL A 436 2.11 -12.48 3.97
N THR A 437 1.98 -11.23 4.41
CA THR A 437 2.97 -10.18 4.15
C THR A 437 4.20 -10.33 5.06
N ASP A 438 5.27 -9.60 4.78
CA ASP A 438 6.46 -9.55 5.67
C ASP A 438 6.09 -8.93 7.03
N ASN A 439 5.17 -7.97 7.05
CA ASN A 439 4.61 -7.39 8.28
C ASN A 439 3.76 -8.41 9.06
N ASP A 440 2.92 -9.19 8.36
CA ASP A 440 2.15 -10.29 8.98
C ASP A 440 3.09 -11.27 9.67
N PHE A 441 4.20 -11.64 9.01
CA PHE A 441 5.24 -12.46 9.63
C PHE A 441 5.88 -11.79 10.84
N GLY A 442 6.33 -10.55 10.70
CA GLY A 442 7.00 -9.80 11.76
C GLY A 442 6.13 -9.64 13.01
N ASN A 443 4.81 -9.52 12.84
CA ASN A 443 3.85 -9.42 13.94
C ASN A 443 3.35 -10.78 14.47
N GLY A 444 3.70 -11.90 13.81
CA GLY A 444 3.31 -13.26 14.21
C GLY A 444 1.89 -13.69 13.81
N MET A 445 1.24 -12.98 12.88
CA MET A 445 -0.11 -13.30 12.37
C MET A 445 -0.24 -14.75 11.86
N PRO A 446 0.73 -15.35 11.14
CA PRO A 446 0.58 -16.72 10.64
C PRO A 446 0.34 -17.74 11.75
N THR A 447 0.88 -17.50 12.96
CA THR A 447 0.64 -18.35 14.14
C THR A 447 -0.62 -17.93 14.88
N LYS A 448 -0.80 -16.62 15.12
CA LYS A 448 -1.90 -16.08 15.93
C LYS A 448 -3.28 -16.29 15.29
N ASN A 449 -3.36 -16.25 13.96
CA ASN A 449 -4.62 -16.24 13.21
C ASN A 449 -4.84 -17.56 12.44
N ILE A 450 -4.01 -18.59 12.62
CA ILE A 450 -3.98 -19.80 11.79
C ILE A 450 -5.33 -20.53 11.68
N ASN A 451 -6.17 -20.42 12.71
CA ASN A 451 -7.49 -21.03 12.73
C ASN A 451 -8.41 -20.45 11.63
N TRP A 452 -8.22 -19.20 11.22
CA TRP A 452 -8.93 -18.61 10.07
C TRP A 452 -8.47 -19.20 8.73
N LYS A 453 -7.18 -19.55 8.58
CA LYS A 453 -6.69 -20.33 7.42
C LYS A 453 -7.37 -21.69 7.35
N LYS A 454 -7.42 -22.39 8.49
CA LYS A 454 -8.08 -23.71 8.59
C LYS A 454 -9.59 -23.58 8.35
N ALA A 455 -10.26 -22.55 8.87
CA ALA A 455 -11.69 -22.30 8.66
C ALA A 455 -12.04 -22.11 7.17
N SER A 456 -11.11 -21.59 6.37
CA SER A 456 -11.27 -21.44 4.91
C SER A 456 -11.23 -22.78 4.14
N LYS A 457 -10.83 -23.88 4.80
CA LYS A 457 -10.74 -25.24 4.22
C LYS A 457 -11.69 -26.21 4.91
N ASN A 458 -11.78 -26.15 6.23
CA ASN A 458 -12.57 -27.03 7.09
C ASN A 458 -13.92 -26.39 7.39
N ILE A 459 -14.79 -26.31 6.38
CA ILE A 459 -16.14 -25.77 6.49
C ILE A 459 -17.17 -26.91 6.40
N LYS A 460 -18.16 -26.95 7.30
CA LYS A 460 -19.15 -28.03 7.36
C LYS A 460 -20.55 -27.50 7.18
N LEU A 461 -21.25 -27.92 6.13
CA LEU A 461 -22.66 -27.59 5.95
C LEU A 461 -23.48 -28.24 7.07
N ILE A 462 -24.27 -27.44 7.78
CA ILE A 462 -25.16 -27.89 8.87
C ILE A 462 -26.63 -27.60 8.57
N GLY A 463 -26.94 -26.81 7.55
CA GLY A 463 -28.29 -26.56 7.10
C GLY A 463 -28.32 -26.00 5.69
N LEU A 464 -29.29 -26.46 4.90
CA LEU A 464 -29.59 -25.95 3.57
C LEU A 464 -31.11 -25.92 3.41
N LYS A 465 -31.68 -24.75 3.17
CA LYS A 465 -33.12 -24.58 3.02
C LYS A 465 -33.43 -23.67 1.84
N THR A 466 -34.33 -24.10 0.98
CA THR A 466 -34.81 -23.31 -0.15
C THR A 466 -36.28 -22.94 0.05
N THR A 467 -36.59 -21.65 -0.11
CA THR A 467 -37.95 -21.10 -0.03
C THR A 467 -38.20 -20.16 -1.20
N ARG A 468 -39.46 -20.02 -1.59
CA ARG A 468 -39.89 -19.05 -2.59
C ARG A 468 -40.28 -17.75 -1.89
N GLU A 469 -39.75 -16.63 -2.38
CA GLU A 469 -40.06 -15.29 -1.87
C GLU A 469 -41.30 -14.70 -2.57
N ASN A 470 -41.92 -13.71 -1.93
CA ASN A 470 -43.13 -13.05 -2.44
C ASN A 470 -42.91 -12.28 -3.76
N ASP A 471 -41.67 -11.87 -4.03
CA ASP A 471 -41.26 -11.15 -5.25
C ASP A 471 -40.91 -12.10 -6.41
N GLY A 472 -41.11 -13.41 -6.22
CA GLY A 472 -40.85 -14.44 -7.22
C GLY A 472 -39.43 -15.01 -7.20
N LYS A 473 -38.52 -14.50 -6.37
CA LYS A 473 -37.16 -15.07 -6.26
C LYS A 473 -37.16 -16.38 -5.48
N TRP A 474 -36.16 -17.20 -5.72
CA TRP A 474 -35.85 -18.33 -4.84
C TRP A 474 -34.76 -17.92 -3.86
N LYS A 475 -35.02 -18.09 -2.56
CA LYS A 475 -34.03 -17.93 -1.50
C LYS A 475 -33.49 -19.32 -1.11
N THR A 476 -32.20 -19.56 -1.29
CA THR A 476 -31.50 -20.70 -0.69
C THR A 476 -30.57 -20.22 0.42
N GLU A 477 -30.86 -20.64 1.64
CA GLU A 477 -30.05 -20.34 2.82
C GLU A 477 -29.15 -21.54 3.16
N ALA A 478 -27.84 -21.33 3.06
CA ALA A 478 -26.81 -22.29 3.44
C ALA A 478 -26.15 -21.83 4.75
N SER A 479 -26.11 -22.70 5.75
CA SER A 479 -25.49 -22.47 7.04
C SER A 479 -24.33 -23.43 7.24
N TRP A 480 -23.14 -22.90 7.51
CA TRP A 480 -21.95 -23.69 7.77
C TRP A 480 -21.39 -23.47 9.16
N LEU A 481 -21.03 -24.56 9.82
CA LEU A 481 -20.16 -24.55 10.99
C LEU A 481 -18.70 -24.37 10.56
N LEU A 482 -18.01 -23.42 11.18
CA LEU A 482 -16.58 -23.20 11.11
C LEU A 482 -15.95 -23.76 12.40
N PRO A 483 -15.63 -25.06 12.48
CA PRO A 483 -15.19 -25.72 13.70
C PRO A 483 -13.90 -25.14 14.29
N GLU A 484 -12.99 -24.70 13.43
CA GLU A 484 -11.66 -24.20 13.83
C GLU A 484 -11.72 -22.90 14.64
N VAL A 485 -12.80 -22.13 14.46
CA VAL A 485 -13.06 -20.85 15.12
C VAL A 485 -14.39 -20.86 15.88
N ASN A 486 -15.02 -22.03 16.02
CA ASN A 486 -16.28 -22.27 16.70
C ASN A 486 -17.38 -21.22 16.42
N THR A 487 -17.65 -20.95 15.13
CA THR A 487 -18.73 -20.02 14.74
C THR A 487 -19.49 -20.53 13.52
N THR A 488 -20.54 -19.81 13.12
CA THR A 488 -21.35 -20.11 11.93
C THR A 488 -21.20 -19.02 10.89
N PHE A 489 -21.04 -19.43 9.63
CA PHE A 489 -21.18 -18.57 8.45
C PHE A 489 -22.49 -18.92 7.74
N ILE A 490 -23.26 -17.92 7.36
CA ILE A 490 -24.56 -18.10 6.69
C ILE A 490 -24.54 -17.31 5.39
N SER A 491 -24.85 -17.97 4.28
CA SER A 491 -25.12 -17.31 2.99
C SER A 491 -26.57 -17.49 2.59
N SER A 492 -27.21 -16.39 2.19
CA SER A 492 -28.51 -16.40 1.54
C SER A 492 -28.34 -16.03 0.06
N TYR A 493 -28.66 -16.96 -0.83
CA TYR A 493 -28.68 -16.74 -2.27
C TYR A 493 -30.11 -16.45 -2.72
N PHE A 494 -30.35 -15.28 -3.32
CA PHE A 494 -31.63 -14.93 -3.92
C PHE A 494 -31.48 -14.97 -5.43
N VAL A 495 -32.05 -16.00 -6.05
CA VAL A 495 -31.97 -16.24 -7.50
C VAL A 495 -33.22 -15.68 -8.17
N SER A 496 -33.01 -14.71 -9.06
CA SER A 496 -34.05 -14.04 -9.84
C SER A 496 -34.24 -14.68 -11.22
N GLY A 497 -35.37 -14.40 -11.87
CA GLY A 497 -35.70 -14.90 -13.21
C GLY A 497 -34.85 -14.35 -14.35
N ASP A 498 -34.19 -13.22 -14.15
CA ASP A 498 -33.26 -12.61 -15.11
C ASP A 498 -31.84 -13.19 -15.00
N GLY A 499 -31.61 -14.14 -14.08
CA GLY A 499 -30.31 -14.73 -13.78
C GLY A 499 -29.53 -14.00 -12.69
N SER A 500 -29.96 -12.82 -12.22
CA SER A 500 -29.26 -12.12 -11.13
C SER A 500 -29.30 -12.95 -9.83
N VAL A 501 -28.18 -12.95 -9.11
CA VAL A 501 -28.04 -13.65 -7.83
C VAL A 501 -27.57 -12.66 -6.78
N GLN A 502 -28.45 -12.31 -5.85
CA GLN A 502 -28.06 -11.52 -4.69
C GLN A 502 -27.52 -12.48 -3.61
N ILE A 503 -26.32 -12.19 -3.10
CA ILE A 503 -25.66 -13.00 -2.06
C ILE A 503 -25.52 -12.15 -0.80
N TYR A 504 -26.19 -12.54 0.27
CA TYR A 504 -26.01 -11.95 1.59
C TYR A 504 -25.23 -12.92 2.49
N ASN A 505 -24.14 -12.44 3.09
CA ASN A 505 -23.27 -13.23 3.94
C ASN A 505 -23.29 -12.70 5.37
N LEU A 506 -23.43 -13.59 6.34
CA LEU A 506 -23.38 -13.29 7.77
C LEU A 506 -22.40 -14.22 8.47
N LEU A 507 -21.28 -13.69 8.94
CA LEU A 507 -20.39 -14.36 9.88
C LEU A 507 -20.83 -14.02 11.30
N LYS A 508 -21.25 -15.02 12.08
CA LYS A 508 -21.57 -14.81 13.49
C LYS A 508 -20.30 -14.57 14.30
N ALA A 509 -20.41 -13.77 15.35
CA ALA A 509 -19.32 -13.61 16.30
C ALA A 509 -18.96 -14.97 16.93
N THR A 510 -17.66 -15.26 16.95
CA THR A 510 -17.07 -16.36 17.70
C THR A 510 -16.95 -15.97 19.18
N THR A 511 -17.08 -16.93 20.08
CA THR A 511 -16.86 -16.74 21.52
C THR A 511 -15.50 -17.25 21.99
N THR A 512 -14.78 -17.98 21.13
CA THR A 512 -13.53 -18.68 21.51
C THR A 512 -12.31 -18.14 20.78
N GLU A 513 -12.47 -17.73 19.52
CA GLU A 513 -11.38 -17.17 18.74
C GLU A 513 -11.25 -15.67 19.06
N LYS A 514 -10.02 -15.23 19.39
CA LYS A 514 -9.73 -13.87 19.84
C LYS A 514 -8.88 -13.08 18.85
N SER A 515 -8.30 -13.77 17.87
CA SER A 515 -7.58 -13.12 16.79
C SER A 515 -8.54 -12.36 15.88
N ASP A 516 -8.04 -11.28 15.31
CA ASP A 516 -8.73 -10.57 14.24
C ASP A 516 -8.81 -11.43 12.97
N ILE A 517 -9.63 -11.00 12.00
CA ILE A 517 -9.90 -11.79 10.80
C ILE A 517 -9.06 -11.24 9.64
N PRO A 518 -8.18 -12.04 9.01
CA PRO A 518 -7.31 -11.55 7.94
C PRO A 518 -8.07 -11.04 6.71
N ARG A 519 -9.12 -11.76 6.30
CA ARG A 519 -10.00 -11.45 5.17
C ARG A 519 -11.40 -11.97 5.47
N ILE A 520 -12.44 -11.32 4.96
CA ILE A 520 -13.79 -11.88 4.95
C ILE A 520 -14.36 -11.70 3.56
N GLY A 521 -14.58 -12.78 2.84
CA GLY A 521 -15.10 -12.71 1.49
C GLY A 521 -15.48 -14.06 0.89
N MET A 522 -15.73 -14.01 -0.41
CA MET A 522 -15.99 -15.18 -1.24
C MET A 522 -14.91 -15.26 -2.33
N VAL A 523 -14.54 -16.49 -2.69
CA VAL A 523 -13.67 -16.76 -3.83
C VAL A 523 -14.40 -17.61 -4.85
N LEU A 524 -14.23 -17.28 -6.12
CA LEU A 524 -14.69 -18.07 -7.26
C LEU A 524 -13.56 -18.23 -8.28
N CYS A 525 -13.66 -19.28 -9.09
CA CYS A 525 -12.73 -19.52 -10.20
C CYS A 525 -13.52 -19.48 -11.51
N MET A 526 -13.22 -18.51 -12.37
CA MET A 526 -13.83 -18.38 -13.69
C MET A 526 -12.96 -19.05 -14.76
N ASN A 527 -13.55 -19.44 -15.89
CA ASN A 527 -12.78 -19.93 -17.03
C ASN A 527 -11.77 -18.87 -17.50
N SER A 528 -10.63 -19.32 -18.03
CA SER A 528 -9.49 -18.45 -18.36
C SER A 528 -9.75 -17.44 -19.48
N GLU A 529 -10.82 -17.60 -20.25
CA GLU A 529 -11.24 -16.65 -21.28
C GLU A 529 -11.81 -15.34 -20.72
N PHE A 530 -12.19 -15.30 -19.43
CA PHE A 530 -12.74 -14.10 -18.77
C PHE A 530 -11.62 -13.26 -18.14
N ASP A 531 -10.67 -12.83 -18.95
CA ASP A 531 -9.42 -12.20 -18.49
C ASP A 531 -9.40 -10.67 -18.59
N ASN A 532 -10.45 -10.05 -19.11
CA ASN A 532 -10.65 -8.60 -19.11
C ASN A 532 -11.29 -8.15 -17.79
N PHE A 533 -10.51 -7.48 -16.94
CA PHE A 533 -10.93 -7.00 -15.63
C PHE A 533 -11.24 -5.50 -15.64
N SER A 534 -12.47 -5.15 -15.30
CA SER A 534 -12.92 -3.76 -15.15
C SER A 534 -13.51 -3.54 -13.76
N TRP A 535 -13.31 -2.36 -13.17
CA TRP A 535 -13.94 -2.03 -11.89
C TRP A 535 -14.20 -0.54 -11.76
N PHE A 536 -15.25 -0.20 -11.00
CA PHE A 536 -15.51 1.15 -10.51
C PHE A 536 -15.20 1.21 -9.02
N GLY A 537 -14.07 1.81 -8.67
CA GLY A 537 -13.53 1.82 -7.31
C GLY A 537 -12.14 2.44 -7.30
N ARG A 538 -11.34 2.22 -6.25
CA ARG A 538 -9.99 2.80 -6.18
C ARG A 538 -8.99 2.11 -7.09
N GLY A 539 -8.15 2.89 -7.77
CA GLY A 539 -7.12 2.39 -8.69
C GLY A 539 -6.19 3.48 -9.21
N PRO A 540 -5.41 3.21 -10.28
CA PRO A 540 -5.34 1.92 -10.99
C PRO A 540 -4.47 0.86 -10.29
N TRP A 541 -3.51 1.26 -9.46
CA TRP A 541 -2.61 0.35 -8.75
C TRP A 541 -3.29 -0.38 -7.57
N GLU A 542 -2.60 -1.38 -7.02
CA GLU A 542 -3.07 -2.06 -5.80
C GLU A 542 -3.19 -1.08 -4.62
N ASN A 543 -4.21 -1.25 -3.80
CA ASN A 543 -4.47 -0.44 -2.62
C ASN A 543 -5.14 -1.28 -1.53
N TYR A 544 -4.96 -0.85 -0.28
CA TYR A 544 -5.43 -1.56 0.93
C TYR A 544 -6.14 -0.57 1.85
N CYS A 545 -6.88 -1.07 2.85
CA CYS A 545 -7.73 -0.24 3.69
C CYS A 545 -6.96 0.89 4.41
N ASP A 546 -5.66 0.70 4.65
CA ASP A 546 -4.73 1.65 5.24
C ASP A 546 -3.68 2.22 4.26
N ARG A 547 -3.78 1.92 2.95
CA ARG A 547 -2.90 2.45 1.89
C ARG A 547 -3.69 2.68 0.60
N LYS A 548 -4.43 3.80 0.54
CA LYS A 548 -5.38 4.09 -0.55
C LYS A 548 -5.58 5.57 -0.90
N SER A 549 -4.88 6.48 -0.23
CA SER A 549 -5.03 7.94 -0.44
C SER A 549 -4.60 8.38 -1.84
N SER A 550 -3.63 7.67 -2.43
CA SER A 550 -3.19 7.88 -3.81
C SER A 550 -4.13 7.28 -4.86
N ALA A 551 -4.94 6.29 -4.49
CA ALA A 551 -5.80 5.56 -5.41
C ALA A 551 -7.20 6.19 -5.45
N PHE A 552 -7.52 6.88 -6.54
CA PHE A 552 -8.79 7.57 -6.73
C PHE A 552 -9.89 6.66 -7.25
N VAL A 553 -11.14 7.00 -6.93
CA VAL A 553 -12.33 6.26 -7.37
C VAL A 553 -12.64 6.60 -8.82
N ASP A 554 -12.54 5.62 -9.71
CA ASP A 554 -12.82 5.80 -11.14
C ASP A 554 -13.15 4.46 -11.79
N VAL A 555 -13.51 4.47 -13.08
CA VAL A 555 -13.64 3.25 -13.87
C VAL A 555 -12.28 2.91 -14.48
N TYR A 556 -11.75 1.77 -14.07
CA TYR A 556 -10.48 1.23 -14.56
C TYR A 556 -10.68 -0.06 -15.32
N GLN A 557 -9.74 -0.35 -16.22
CA GLN A 557 -9.69 -1.57 -17.02
C GLN A 557 -8.25 -2.09 -17.09
N SER A 558 -8.10 -3.40 -17.12
CA SER A 558 -6.81 -4.08 -17.23
C SER A 558 -7.00 -5.54 -17.63
N ASN A 559 -5.92 -6.23 -17.98
CA ASN A 559 -5.94 -7.69 -18.00
C ASN A 559 -5.65 -8.24 -16.58
N VAL A 560 -6.26 -9.37 -16.21
CA VAL A 560 -6.01 -10.06 -14.93
C VAL A 560 -4.55 -10.44 -14.69
N THR A 561 -3.75 -10.59 -15.75
CA THR A 561 -2.30 -10.85 -15.64
C THR A 561 -1.50 -9.62 -15.20
N GLU A 562 -2.01 -8.42 -15.42
CA GLU A 562 -1.38 -7.15 -15.05
C GLU A 562 -1.65 -6.79 -13.57
N GLN A 563 -2.56 -7.50 -12.91
CA GLN A 563 -2.92 -7.22 -11.51
C GLN A 563 -1.91 -7.74 -10.49
N MET A 564 -1.01 -8.63 -10.90
CA MET A 564 0.02 -9.17 -10.01
C MET A 564 1.13 -8.15 -9.76
N VAL A 565 1.42 -7.87 -8.49
CA VAL A 565 2.62 -7.12 -8.11
C VAL A 565 3.72 -8.14 -7.74
N PRO A 566 4.87 -8.14 -8.45
CA PRO A 566 5.86 -9.21 -8.36
C PRO A 566 6.83 -9.01 -7.18
N TYR A 567 6.32 -8.93 -5.95
CA TYR A 567 7.15 -8.91 -4.75
C TYR A 567 8.15 -10.08 -4.76
N ILE A 568 9.43 -9.80 -4.46
CA ILE A 568 10.54 -10.76 -4.64
C ILE A 568 10.24 -12.07 -3.90
N ARG A 569 9.94 -11.97 -2.60
CA ARG A 569 9.22 -13.00 -1.87
C ARG A 569 7.73 -12.83 -2.19
N PRO A 570 7.03 -13.85 -2.74
CA PRO A 570 5.59 -13.78 -3.00
C PRO A 570 4.77 -13.55 -1.73
N GLN A 571 3.74 -12.68 -1.81
CA GLN A 571 2.86 -12.25 -0.70
C GLN A 571 1.50 -11.82 -1.25
N GLU A 572 0.54 -11.47 -0.38
CA GLU A 572 -0.72 -10.85 -0.80
C GLU A 572 -0.48 -9.58 -1.63
N ASN A 573 -1.21 -9.43 -2.74
CA ASN A 573 -1.03 -8.34 -3.70
C ASN A 573 -2.29 -8.13 -4.57
N GLY A 574 -2.37 -6.99 -5.24
CA GLY A 574 -3.34 -6.67 -6.30
C GLY A 574 -4.73 -6.24 -5.84
N ASN A 575 -4.94 -6.04 -4.54
CA ASN A 575 -6.24 -5.66 -3.99
C ASN A 575 -6.72 -4.29 -4.49
N LYS A 576 -8.05 -4.13 -4.62
CA LYS A 576 -8.74 -2.86 -4.91
C LYS A 576 -9.78 -2.62 -3.83
N THR A 577 -9.84 -1.40 -3.29
CA THR A 577 -10.78 -1.03 -2.23
C THR A 577 -11.87 -0.07 -2.70
N ASP A 578 -12.91 0.07 -1.86
CA ASP A 578 -14.07 0.94 -2.08
C ASP A 578 -14.71 0.73 -3.47
N VAL A 579 -14.86 -0.54 -3.88
CA VAL A 579 -15.37 -0.93 -5.21
C VAL A 579 -16.89 -1.03 -5.20
N ARG A 580 -17.53 -0.32 -6.13
CA ARG A 580 -18.99 -0.35 -6.35
C ARG A 580 -19.38 -1.53 -7.22
N TRP A 581 -18.65 -1.73 -8.31
CA TRP A 581 -18.77 -2.92 -9.14
C TRP A 581 -17.43 -3.35 -9.73
N ALA A 582 -17.30 -4.63 -10.00
CA ALA A 582 -16.17 -5.22 -10.71
C ALA A 582 -16.68 -6.31 -11.67
N ALA A 583 -16.07 -6.42 -12.83
CA ALA A 583 -16.48 -7.35 -13.87
C ALA A 583 -15.28 -8.08 -14.48
N LEU A 584 -15.47 -9.37 -14.76
CA LEU A 584 -14.59 -10.20 -15.56
C LEU A 584 -15.33 -10.60 -16.82
N THR A 585 -14.78 -10.25 -17.98
CA THR A 585 -15.40 -10.47 -19.28
C THR A 585 -14.42 -11.13 -20.24
N ASN A 586 -14.95 -11.83 -21.25
CA ASN A 586 -14.19 -12.27 -22.40
C ASN A 586 -14.15 -11.16 -23.47
N ASN A 587 -13.52 -11.45 -24.62
CA ASN A 587 -13.40 -10.47 -25.71
C ASN A 587 -14.72 -10.13 -26.41
N ASP A 588 -15.75 -10.97 -26.26
CA ASP A 588 -17.10 -10.74 -26.79
C ASP A 588 -17.96 -9.89 -25.84
N GLY A 589 -17.43 -9.54 -24.66
CA GLY A 589 -18.13 -8.78 -23.62
C GLY A 589 -19.05 -9.62 -22.73
N ALA A 590 -19.08 -10.94 -22.91
CA ALA A 590 -19.78 -11.85 -22.01
C ALA A 590 -18.97 -12.06 -20.73
N GLY A 591 -19.62 -12.10 -19.57
CA GLY A 591 -18.92 -12.24 -18.31
C GLY A 591 -19.81 -12.13 -17.08
N LEU A 592 -19.16 -12.01 -15.91
CA LEU A 592 -19.83 -11.80 -14.63
C LEU A 592 -19.47 -10.42 -14.08
N MET A 593 -20.45 -9.76 -13.46
CA MET A 593 -20.28 -8.51 -12.74
C MET A 593 -20.76 -8.68 -11.29
N ALA A 594 -19.89 -8.34 -10.34
CA ALA A 594 -20.22 -8.20 -8.94
C ALA A 594 -20.56 -6.74 -8.66
N VAL A 595 -21.70 -6.50 -8.02
CA VAL A 595 -22.19 -5.15 -7.67
C VAL A 595 -22.44 -5.09 -6.18
N CYS A 596 -21.96 -4.03 -5.52
CA CYS A 596 -22.24 -3.75 -4.13
C CYS A 596 -23.71 -3.37 -3.98
N TYR A 597 -24.47 -4.16 -3.22
CA TYR A 597 -25.81 -3.79 -2.80
C TYR A 597 -25.70 -3.08 -1.45
N HIS A 598 -25.93 -1.75 -1.41
CA HIS A 598 -25.67 -0.89 -0.25
C HIS A 598 -26.53 -1.28 0.97
N ILE A 599 -25.99 -2.08 1.89
CA ILE A 599 -26.65 -2.43 3.16
C ILE A 599 -25.96 -1.74 4.34
N ASP A 600 -24.63 -1.79 4.40
CA ASP A 600 -23.84 -1.36 5.57
C ASP A 600 -22.49 -0.69 5.23
N LYS A 601 -21.99 -0.81 4.00
CA LYS A 601 -20.71 -0.23 3.54
C LYS A 601 -20.82 0.32 2.11
N GLU A 602 -20.13 1.44 1.84
CA GLU A 602 -19.90 1.95 0.48
C GLU A 602 -18.83 1.11 -0.24
N GLY A 603 -19.23 -0.04 -0.78
CA GLY A 603 -18.39 -0.87 -1.65
C GLY A 603 -17.74 -2.09 -0.98
N PHE A 604 -17.14 -2.92 -1.82
CA PHE A 604 -16.39 -4.13 -1.45
C PHE A 604 -14.90 -4.00 -1.83
N GLU A 605 -14.10 -5.00 -1.46
CA GLU A 605 -12.72 -5.15 -1.90
C GLU A 605 -12.59 -6.32 -2.87
N THR A 606 -11.68 -6.25 -3.84
CA THR A 606 -11.57 -7.31 -4.84
C THR A 606 -10.17 -7.49 -5.39
N THR A 607 -9.88 -8.74 -5.77
CA THR A 607 -8.65 -9.12 -6.49
C THR A 607 -9.01 -10.16 -7.55
N ALA A 608 -8.54 -10.01 -8.78
CA ALA A 608 -8.74 -10.98 -9.86
C ALA A 608 -7.42 -11.31 -10.56
N MET A 609 -7.03 -12.60 -10.57
CA MET A 609 -5.73 -13.04 -11.11
C MET A 609 -5.76 -14.50 -11.55
N PRO A 610 -4.90 -14.92 -12.52
CA PRO A 610 -4.76 -16.31 -12.93
C PRO A 610 -3.85 -17.12 -11.99
N TYR A 611 -3.90 -16.85 -10.69
CA TYR A 611 -3.04 -17.44 -9.66
C TYR A 611 -3.88 -17.76 -8.42
N LEU A 612 -3.54 -18.82 -7.68
CA LEU A 612 -4.20 -19.10 -6.40
C LEU A 612 -3.62 -18.24 -5.28
N SER A 613 -4.42 -17.88 -4.27
CA SER A 613 -3.91 -17.17 -3.08
C SER A 613 -2.76 -17.95 -2.43
N GLN A 614 -2.85 -19.29 -2.42
CA GLN A 614 -1.83 -20.17 -1.85
C GLN A 614 -0.50 -20.12 -2.61
N ASP A 615 -0.52 -19.75 -3.90
CA ASP A 615 0.70 -19.61 -4.68
C ASP A 615 1.56 -18.44 -4.18
N PHE A 616 0.93 -17.42 -3.56
CA PHE A 616 1.63 -16.30 -2.93
C PHE A 616 1.92 -16.49 -1.45
N ASP A 617 1.28 -17.47 -0.81
CA ASP A 617 1.52 -17.73 0.60
C ASP A 617 2.93 -18.28 0.81
N ALA A 618 3.57 -17.96 1.93
CA ALA A 618 4.92 -18.44 2.20
C ALA A 618 4.93 -19.97 2.35
N ARG A 619 3.94 -20.52 3.04
CA ARG A 619 3.78 -21.98 3.21
C ARG A 619 2.42 -22.47 2.73
N GLU A 620 2.42 -23.67 2.17
CA GLU A 620 1.21 -24.32 1.65
C GLU A 620 0.25 -24.75 2.77
N TYR A 621 0.79 -25.24 3.89
CA TYR A 621 0.02 -25.80 5.00
C TYR A 621 -0.09 -24.83 6.19
N TYR A 622 0.00 -25.36 7.41
CA TYR A 622 -0.26 -24.63 8.66
C TYR A 622 0.99 -24.35 9.50
N ASP A 623 2.14 -24.94 9.16
CA ASP A 623 3.41 -24.67 9.82
C ASP A 623 4.21 -23.67 8.99
N TYR A 624 4.39 -22.47 9.54
CA TYR A 624 5.09 -21.38 8.86
C TYR A 624 6.61 -21.43 9.04
N GLY A 625 7.10 -22.05 10.11
CA GLY A 625 8.51 -21.99 10.50
C GLY A 625 9.04 -20.54 10.61
N PRO A 626 10.36 -20.36 10.73
CA PRO A 626 10.96 -19.02 10.77
C PRO A 626 11.10 -18.43 9.35
N ILE A 627 10.80 -17.14 9.20
CA ILE A 627 10.83 -16.42 7.91
C ILE A 627 12.21 -16.40 7.26
N ASN A 628 13.29 -16.34 8.05
CA ASN A 628 14.66 -16.33 7.50
C ASN A 628 15.07 -17.64 6.80
N LYS A 629 14.25 -18.70 6.92
CA LYS A 629 14.39 -19.95 6.16
C LYS A 629 13.47 -20.03 4.94
N GLU A 630 12.70 -18.98 4.66
CA GLU A 630 11.85 -18.91 3.47
C GLU A 630 12.66 -18.47 2.25
N LEU A 631 12.72 -19.33 1.23
CA LEU A 631 13.47 -19.10 -0.02
C LEU A 631 12.56 -19.06 -1.25
N LYS A 632 11.25 -18.91 -1.04
CA LYS A 632 10.29 -18.79 -2.14
C LYS A 632 10.46 -17.45 -2.85
N ILE A 633 10.68 -17.55 -4.16
CA ILE A 633 10.79 -16.42 -5.08
C ILE A 633 9.57 -16.35 -6.01
N ILE A 634 9.35 -15.19 -6.63
CA ILE A 634 8.23 -14.96 -7.57
C ILE A 634 8.18 -15.96 -8.74
N ASN A 635 9.33 -16.51 -9.16
CA ASN A 635 9.37 -17.55 -10.20
C ASN A 635 8.64 -18.85 -9.81
N HIS A 636 8.39 -19.09 -8.52
CA HIS A 636 7.64 -20.26 -8.04
C HIS A 636 6.11 -20.10 -8.15
N VAL A 637 5.60 -18.89 -8.40
CA VAL A 637 4.17 -18.62 -8.59
C VAL A 637 3.74 -19.10 -9.98
N LYS A 638 2.79 -20.03 -10.05
CA LYS A 638 2.38 -20.69 -11.30
C LYS A 638 1.04 -20.19 -11.79
N LYS A 639 1.01 -19.72 -13.03
CA LYS A 639 -0.22 -19.34 -13.73
C LYS A 639 -1.14 -20.58 -13.87
N ARG A 640 -2.43 -20.39 -13.65
CA ARG A 640 -3.49 -21.40 -13.75
C ARG A 640 -4.29 -21.24 -15.05
N ASP A 641 -5.07 -22.25 -15.39
CA ASP A 641 -5.98 -22.29 -16.56
C ASP A 641 -7.39 -21.73 -16.22
N PHE A 642 -7.49 -20.98 -15.14
CA PHE A 642 -8.67 -20.28 -14.64
C PHE A 642 -8.27 -18.95 -14.01
N ILE A 643 -9.25 -18.06 -13.82
CA ILE A 643 -9.07 -16.79 -13.10
C ILE A 643 -9.67 -16.93 -11.70
N ARG A 644 -8.84 -16.79 -10.66
CA ARG A 644 -9.30 -16.64 -9.28
C ARG A 644 -9.81 -15.21 -9.10
N TRP A 645 -11.05 -15.07 -8.65
CA TRP A 645 -11.64 -13.79 -8.29
C TRP A 645 -12.08 -13.82 -6.83
N ASN A 646 -11.54 -12.91 -6.02
CA ASN A 646 -11.94 -12.66 -4.65
C ASN A 646 -12.87 -11.43 -4.60
N ILE A 647 -13.99 -11.57 -3.90
CA ILE A 647 -14.97 -10.51 -3.63
C ILE A 647 -15.15 -10.47 -2.12
N ASP A 648 -14.57 -9.44 -1.50
CA ASP A 648 -14.34 -9.39 -0.07
C ASP A 648 -15.14 -8.24 0.56
N TYR A 649 -15.80 -8.51 1.69
CA TYR A 649 -16.34 -7.44 2.55
C TYR A 649 -15.21 -6.51 3.00
N GLY A 650 -14.07 -7.09 3.33
CA GLY A 650 -12.84 -6.37 3.59
C GLY A 650 -11.68 -7.28 3.98
N GLN A 651 -10.50 -6.66 4.02
CA GLN A 651 -9.25 -7.27 4.41
C GLN A 651 -8.55 -6.36 5.43
N ARG A 652 -7.84 -6.95 6.39
CA ARG A 652 -7.05 -6.16 7.36
C ARG A 652 -5.98 -5.31 6.64
N GLY A 653 -5.46 -4.29 7.31
CA GLY A 653 -4.37 -3.45 6.81
C GLY A 653 -3.07 -4.21 6.52
N LEU A 654 -2.09 -3.54 5.93
CA LEU A 654 -0.80 -4.11 5.53
C LEU A 654 0.17 -4.37 6.69
#